data_AF-A0A2E7F671-F1
#
_entry.id   AF-A0A2E7F671-F1
#
_cell.length_a   1.000
_cell.length_b   1.000
_cell.length_c   1.000
_cell.angle_alpha   90.00
_cell.angle_beta   90.00
_cell.angle_gamma   90.00
#
_symmetry.space_group_name_H-M   'P 1'
#
loop_
_entity.id
_entity.type
_entity.pdbx_description
1 polymer ?
#
loop_
_entity_poly.entity_id
_entity_poly.type
_entity_poly.pdbx_seq_one_letter_code
_entity_poly.pdbx_strand_id
1 'polypeptide(L)'
;MSSVLLYFSLAGMAILTPGINSPSYNWWGFRFCVAVLLVPIYLYVGNVLLGLPLSLLTWAFAAIAVAGFGKLVIQRSFTWENCRSSVLHPIFILPLLALAVALTINNLTYLPYPGDETGSWLRYARQVYLADAYWSDKLIYHHGAYTTGWPMMITFANIFDSQYVDRNGIVFLFLMHVGVLGFTFDLTRFVALRSGVSENKPANLIAWLLVLVLLAVEASWILFPTFQLIEKPLLYAYLAGLLLVLAAQYDEFDRTRLAAFLGLVFASGYLIKVAFLLFAVILGIVWLIFYWRTFREQNQITGFLSWALIKKGAGWAVLMLMPMIIIAATWSKFRVGAECFAAPWEYLTNPSQLFSDYSRRVAGVITDAMISYGEQYKVPLTLAGGAVLAAALAWSRMRWFVVIIGILAMFYMLAAHLAYYTCHSPFGETGLQSFQRYLRPNLRFVHFFGIIIAAYFIIEKFGNSGFAKNILKSSLMTDGMTLGVIILLGFQAYKIHRSFIDIDTRQFQDEYVRSSIVNIKSESEALMALIRARNLNNPKVSIIAQGQYAVETNLAQYFGIKSHRGGEYFNYTPVRPFSWGEKKTNSFMKETTPAKLISWWTNFDIIWPIKSDPWIKAVLANLVQSQNCLNNLEQFFLFNSDNGKLTCIPKQHSEEN
;
A
#
# COMPACT_ATOMS: atom_id res chain seq x y z
N MET A 1 21.79 -3.03 2.61
CA MET A 1 22.33 -2.63 1.29
C MET A 1 21.20 -2.42 0.28
N SER A 2 20.34 -3.41 0.00
CA SER A 2 19.22 -3.28 -0.95
C SER A 2 18.37 -2.01 -0.75
N SER A 3 17.91 -1.72 0.47
CA SER A 3 17.09 -0.54 0.76
C SER A 3 17.73 0.79 0.35
N VAL A 4 19.06 0.89 0.44
CA VAL A 4 19.84 2.06 0.05
C VAL A 4 19.93 2.15 -1.47
N LEU A 5 20.19 1.03 -2.17
CA LEU A 5 20.18 0.96 -3.63
C LEU A 5 18.81 1.29 -4.22
N LEU A 6 17.74 0.80 -3.60
CA LEU A 6 16.36 1.14 -3.95
C LEU A 6 16.13 2.65 -3.86
N TYR A 7 16.50 3.27 -2.75
CA TYR A 7 16.38 4.72 -2.56
C TYR A 7 17.14 5.49 -3.63
N PHE A 8 18.42 5.17 -3.86
CA PHE A 8 19.24 5.84 -4.88
C PHE A 8 18.68 5.63 -6.29
N SER A 9 18.16 4.45 -6.59
CA SER A 9 17.53 4.18 -7.88
C SER A 9 16.31 5.08 -8.11
N LEU A 10 15.45 5.21 -7.10
CA LEU A 10 14.28 6.09 -7.15
C LEU A 10 14.67 7.58 -7.22
N ALA A 11 15.67 8.00 -6.44
CA ALA A 11 16.16 9.37 -6.44
C ALA A 11 16.83 9.75 -7.78
N GLY A 12 17.63 8.85 -8.36
CA GLY A 12 18.24 9.06 -9.68
C GLY A 12 17.19 9.17 -10.78
N MET A 13 16.16 8.32 -10.74
CA MET A 13 15.01 8.44 -11.64
C MET A 13 14.24 9.74 -11.45
N ALA A 14 14.08 10.22 -10.21
CA ALA A 14 13.47 11.51 -9.93
C ALA A 14 14.21 12.68 -10.59
N ILE A 15 15.54 12.62 -10.73
CA ILE A 15 16.32 13.65 -11.44
C ILE A 15 15.95 13.73 -12.93
N LEU A 16 15.65 12.58 -13.54
CA LEU A 16 15.25 12.48 -14.94
C LEU A 16 13.79 12.90 -15.17
N THR A 17 12.94 12.73 -14.16
CA THR A 17 11.54 13.14 -14.22
C THR A 17 11.41 14.66 -14.39
N PRO A 18 10.65 15.15 -15.38
CA PRO A 18 10.45 16.59 -15.54
C PRO A 18 9.65 17.20 -14.38
N GLY A 19 9.93 18.45 -14.06
CA GLY A 19 9.11 19.22 -13.10
C GLY A 19 7.73 19.58 -13.65
N ILE A 20 6.80 19.87 -12.74
CA ILE A 20 5.42 20.22 -13.05
C ILE A 20 5.28 21.62 -13.70
N ASN A 21 6.20 22.56 -13.45
CA ASN A 21 6.25 23.88 -14.11
C ASN A 21 7.69 24.33 -14.47
N SER A 22 7.86 25.63 -14.74
CA SER A 22 9.11 26.35 -15.06
C SER A 22 10.38 25.77 -14.38
N PRO A 23 11.52 25.71 -15.10
CA PRO A 23 12.79 25.19 -14.58
C PRO A 23 13.34 25.91 -13.33
N SER A 24 12.79 27.07 -12.95
CA SER A 24 13.25 27.86 -11.80
C SER A 24 12.87 27.28 -10.44
N TYR A 25 11.87 26.39 -10.36
CA TYR A 25 11.43 25.79 -9.10
C TYR A 25 11.86 24.33 -8.99
N ASN A 26 12.43 23.99 -7.85
CA ASN A 26 12.88 22.62 -7.61
C ASN A 26 11.74 21.78 -7.05
N TRP A 27 11.21 20.87 -7.87
CA TRP A 27 10.07 19.99 -7.58
C TRP A 27 10.53 18.60 -7.18
N TRP A 28 11.46 18.51 -6.23
CA TRP A 28 12.12 17.25 -5.84
C TRP A 28 11.12 16.22 -5.31
N GLY A 29 10.22 16.64 -4.42
CA GLY A 29 9.19 15.79 -3.83
C GLY A 29 8.20 15.28 -4.86
N PHE A 30 7.71 16.16 -5.74
CA PHE A 30 6.86 15.78 -6.87
C PHE A 30 7.55 14.76 -7.78
N ARG A 31 8.78 15.05 -8.21
CA ARG A 31 9.54 14.16 -9.11
C ARG A 31 9.81 12.80 -8.48
N PHE A 32 10.14 12.77 -7.20
CA PHE A 32 10.33 11.52 -6.45
C PHE A 32 9.03 10.74 -6.33
N CYS A 33 7.92 11.40 -6.00
CA CYS A 33 6.60 10.78 -5.95
C CYS A 33 6.23 10.12 -7.29
N VAL A 34 6.43 10.83 -8.41
CA VAL A 34 6.19 10.29 -9.75
C VAL A 34 7.15 9.14 -10.07
N ALA A 35 8.45 9.26 -9.78
CA ALA A 35 9.41 8.19 -10.03
C ALA A 35 9.01 6.88 -9.33
N VAL A 36 8.51 6.97 -8.09
CA VAL A 36 8.01 5.82 -7.34
C VAL A 36 6.73 5.25 -7.97
N LEU A 37 5.79 6.09 -8.39
CA LEU A 37 4.55 5.65 -9.05
C LEU A 37 4.77 5.14 -10.49
N LEU A 38 5.89 5.45 -11.13
CA LEU A 38 6.24 4.89 -12.43
C LEU A 38 6.74 3.44 -12.36
N VAL A 39 7.22 2.98 -11.21
CA VAL A 39 7.71 1.61 -11.00
C VAL A 39 6.67 0.55 -11.41
N PRO A 40 5.41 0.56 -10.94
CA PRO A 40 4.43 -0.45 -11.36
C PRO A 40 4.19 -0.47 -12.87
N ILE A 41 4.16 0.69 -13.54
CA ILE A 41 4.00 0.76 -15.00
C ILE A 41 5.23 0.16 -15.69
N TYR A 42 6.43 0.55 -15.25
CA TYR A 42 7.69 0.05 -15.80
C TYR A 42 7.78 -1.48 -15.70
N LEU A 43 7.50 -2.02 -14.51
CA LEU A 43 7.54 -3.46 -14.26
C LEU A 43 6.45 -4.18 -15.04
N TYR A 44 5.23 -3.64 -15.10
CA TYR A 44 4.14 -4.22 -15.88
C TYR A 44 4.51 -4.31 -17.37
N VAL A 45 4.97 -3.22 -17.97
CA VAL A 45 5.36 -3.23 -19.39
C VAL A 45 6.53 -4.18 -19.63
N GLY A 46 7.60 -4.10 -18.83
CA GLY A 46 8.79 -4.92 -19.02
C GLY A 46 8.58 -6.41 -18.76
N ASN A 47 7.99 -6.76 -17.62
CA ASN A 47 7.91 -8.15 -17.18
C ASN A 47 6.61 -8.84 -17.61
N VAL A 48 5.47 -8.16 -17.50
CA VAL A 48 4.17 -8.77 -17.80
C VAL A 48 3.91 -8.77 -19.31
N LEU A 49 4.16 -7.66 -20.00
CA LEU A 49 3.89 -7.57 -21.44
C LEU A 49 5.05 -8.09 -22.31
N LEU A 50 6.30 -7.74 -21.98
CA LEU A 50 7.47 -8.11 -22.78
C LEU A 50 8.17 -9.39 -22.29
N GLY A 51 7.78 -9.94 -21.13
CA GLY A 51 8.36 -11.18 -20.60
C GLY A 51 9.82 -11.05 -20.12
N LEU A 52 10.34 -9.83 -19.93
CA LEU A 52 11.72 -9.61 -19.50
C LEU A 52 11.90 -9.97 -18.03
N PRO A 53 12.98 -10.66 -17.62
CA PRO A 53 13.21 -11.02 -16.22
C PRO A 53 13.25 -9.80 -15.29
N LEU A 54 12.71 -9.91 -14.07
CA LEU A 54 12.67 -8.81 -13.10
C LEU A 54 14.06 -8.36 -12.66
N SER A 55 15.02 -9.27 -12.60
CA SER A 55 16.44 -8.98 -12.37
C SER A 55 16.99 -7.99 -13.39
N LEU A 56 16.80 -8.28 -14.68
CA LEU A 56 17.24 -7.42 -15.77
C LEU A 56 16.58 -6.03 -15.69
N LEU A 57 15.27 -5.98 -15.47
CA LEU A 57 14.54 -4.72 -15.35
C LEU A 57 15.00 -3.90 -14.14
N THR A 58 15.27 -4.54 -13.00
CA THR A 58 15.73 -3.83 -11.81
C THR A 58 17.10 -3.20 -12.02
N TRP A 59 18.05 -3.95 -12.59
CA TRP A 59 19.39 -3.42 -12.88
C TRP A 59 19.37 -2.38 -13.99
N ALA A 60 18.51 -2.53 -15.00
CA ALA A 60 18.29 -1.50 -16.01
C ALA A 60 17.75 -0.21 -15.39
N PHE A 61 16.77 -0.30 -14.49
CA PHE A 61 16.23 0.85 -13.75
C PHE A 61 17.32 1.55 -12.92
N ALA A 62 18.16 0.78 -12.22
CA ALA A 62 19.29 1.32 -11.48
C ALA A 62 20.33 1.99 -12.39
N ALA A 63 20.63 1.42 -13.56
CA ALA A 63 21.54 2.03 -14.54
C ALA A 63 21.00 3.36 -15.09
N ILE A 64 19.71 3.43 -15.39
CA ILE A 64 19.05 4.70 -15.79
C ILE A 64 19.13 5.72 -14.64
N ALA A 65 18.95 5.29 -13.40
CA ALA A 65 19.08 6.17 -12.23
C ALA A 65 20.51 6.76 -12.10
N VAL A 66 21.55 5.97 -12.40
CA VAL A 66 22.95 6.45 -12.45
C VAL A 66 23.11 7.53 -13.52
N ALA A 67 22.48 7.38 -14.70
CA ALA A 67 22.47 8.43 -15.72
C ALA A 67 21.77 9.71 -15.23
N GLY A 68 20.74 9.58 -14.39
CA GLY A 68 20.11 10.69 -13.68
C GLY A 68 21.08 11.47 -12.80
N PHE A 69 21.87 10.78 -11.97
CA PHE A 69 22.92 11.42 -11.18
C PHE A 69 24.02 12.02 -12.05
N GLY A 70 24.42 11.34 -13.13
CA GLY A 70 25.39 11.88 -14.10
C GLY A 70 24.91 13.21 -14.71
N LYS A 71 23.63 13.30 -15.09
CA LYS A 71 23.02 14.55 -15.56
C LYS A 71 23.10 15.66 -14.51
N LEU A 72 22.83 15.36 -13.24
CA LEU A 72 22.93 16.33 -12.15
C LEU A 72 24.34 16.90 -12.01
N VAL A 73 25.37 16.06 -12.15
CA VAL A 73 26.79 16.46 -12.10
C VAL A 73 27.16 17.32 -13.32
N ILE A 74 26.74 16.91 -14.53
CA ILE A 74 27.08 17.61 -15.78
C ILE A 74 26.44 19.00 -15.87
N GLN A 75 25.19 19.15 -15.44
CA GLN A 75 24.44 20.40 -15.64
C GLN A 75 25.00 21.61 -14.85
N ARG A 76 26.09 21.45 -14.08
CA ARG A 76 26.73 22.49 -13.23
C ARG A 76 25.76 23.31 -12.38
N SER A 77 24.52 22.83 -12.22
CA SER A 77 23.45 23.43 -11.44
C SER A 77 23.68 23.25 -9.94
N PHE A 78 24.75 22.52 -9.59
CA PHE A 78 25.21 22.18 -8.26
C PHE A 78 26.03 23.32 -7.66
N THR A 79 25.44 24.52 -7.58
CA THR A 79 25.95 25.53 -6.65
C THR A 79 25.65 25.06 -5.23
N TRP A 80 26.56 25.32 -4.29
CA TRP A 80 26.40 24.91 -2.88
C TRP A 80 25.08 25.38 -2.26
N GLU A 81 24.61 26.57 -2.63
CA GLU A 81 23.33 27.12 -2.16
C GLU A 81 22.10 26.31 -2.66
N ASN A 82 22.10 25.91 -3.93
CA ASN A 82 21.05 25.04 -4.49
C ASN A 82 21.10 23.65 -3.87
N CYS A 83 22.31 23.14 -3.58
CA CYS A 83 22.50 21.87 -2.90
C CYS A 83 21.95 21.91 -1.48
N ARG A 84 22.28 22.94 -0.69
CA ARG A 84 21.85 23.07 0.71
C ARG A 84 20.32 23.05 0.86
N SER A 85 19.61 23.80 0.01
CA SER A 85 18.14 23.80 0.04
C SER A 85 17.54 22.45 -0.39
N SER A 86 18.21 21.74 -1.29
CA SER A 86 17.82 20.40 -1.74
C SER A 86 18.04 19.33 -0.68
N VAL A 87 19.19 19.34 0.02
CA VAL A 87 19.54 18.34 1.06
C VAL A 87 18.60 18.41 2.27
N LEU A 88 18.07 19.60 2.57
CA LEU A 88 17.09 19.81 3.65
C LEU A 88 15.65 19.47 3.25
N HIS A 89 15.43 18.88 2.06
CA HIS A 89 14.09 18.49 1.60
C HIS A 89 13.62 17.20 2.31
N PRO A 90 12.31 17.02 2.57
CA PRO A 90 11.80 15.81 3.24
C PRO A 90 12.18 14.48 2.61
N ILE A 91 12.38 14.43 1.28
CA ILE A 91 12.80 13.19 0.59
C ILE A 91 14.22 12.73 0.92
N PHE A 92 15.05 13.58 1.52
CA PHE A 92 16.37 13.21 2.00
C PHE A 92 16.35 13.06 3.52
N ILE A 93 15.78 14.03 4.22
CA ILE A 93 15.77 14.05 5.69
C ILE A 93 14.95 12.90 6.28
N LEU A 94 13.76 12.58 5.76
CA LEU A 94 12.94 11.50 6.34
C LEU A 94 13.58 10.11 6.14
N PRO A 95 14.11 9.75 4.95
CA PRO A 95 14.88 8.51 4.81
C PRO A 95 16.15 8.47 5.66
N LEU A 96 16.89 9.58 5.78
CA LEU A 96 18.05 9.65 6.66
C LEU A 96 17.66 9.49 8.14
N LEU A 97 16.54 10.06 8.56
CA LEU A 97 16.01 9.89 9.91
C LEU A 97 15.64 8.42 10.17
N ALA A 98 14.95 7.77 9.23
CA ALA A 98 14.62 6.35 9.34
C ALA A 98 15.88 5.47 9.38
N LEU A 99 16.88 5.78 8.57
CA LEU A 99 18.18 5.11 8.60
C LEU A 99 18.88 5.30 9.95
N ALA A 100 18.93 6.53 10.46
CA ALA A 100 19.55 6.83 11.76
C ALA A 100 18.90 6.05 12.90
N VAL A 101 17.56 5.98 12.92
CA VAL A 101 16.82 5.16 13.90
C VAL A 101 17.03 3.66 13.67
N ALA A 102 17.19 3.21 12.42
CA ALA A 102 17.44 1.79 12.14
C ALA A 102 18.83 1.36 12.63
N LEU A 103 19.82 2.25 12.57
CA LEU A 103 21.18 1.98 13.07
C LEU A 103 21.23 1.82 14.59
N THR A 104 20.22 2.30 15.34
CA THR A 104 20.13 2.08 16.79
C THR A 104 19.48 0.74 17.16
N ILE A 105 18.95 -0.01 16.19
CA ILE A 105 18.28 -1.30 16.41
C ILE A 105 19.17 -2.40 15.83
N ASN A 106 19.67 -3.27 16.69
CA ASN A 106 20.46 -4.41 16.27
C ASN A 106 19.59 -5.38 15.46
N ASN A 107 19.95 -5.60 14.20
CA ASN A 107 19.35 -6.59 13.31
C ASN A 107 17.82 -6.48 13.14
N LEU A 108 17.34 -5.37 12.57
CA LEU A 108 15.92 -5.18 12.26
C LEU A 108 15.38 -6.30 11.35
N THR A 109 14.49 -7.12 11.91
CA THR A 109 13.73 -8.14 11.17
C THR A 109 12.31 -7.66 10.87
N TYR A 110 11.61 -8.39 10.01
CA TYR A 110 10.20 -8.13 9.71
C TYR A 110 9.41 -9.41 9.93
N LEU A 111 8.53 -9.39 10.92
CA LEU A 111 7.58 -10.45 11.17
C LEU A 111 6.31 -10.19 10.35
N PRO A 112 6.01 -11.00 9.33
CA PRO A 112 4.91 -10.72 8.42
C PRO A 112 3.56 -10.93 9.10
N TYR A 113 2.65 -9.97 8.90
CA TYR A 113 1.33 -10.00 9.55
C TYR A 113 0.39 -10.98 8.83
N PRO A 114 -0.45 -11.75 9.54
CA PRO A 114 -1.35 -12.70 8.91
C PRO A 114 -2.51 -12.06 8.14
N GLY A 115 -3.24 -12.88 7.39
CA GLY A 115 -4.38 -12.44 6.57
C GLY A 115 -3.92 -12.07 5.15
N ASP A 116 -4.38 -10.95 4.61
CA ASP A 116 -4.06 -10.55 3.23
C ASP A 116 -2.56 -10.32 3.00
N GLU A 117 -1.80 -9.95 4.04
CA GLU A 117 -0.38 -9.70 3.89
C GLU A 117 0.40 -11.00 3.59
N THR A 118 0.30 -12.05 4.43
CA THR A 118 0.95 -13.35 4.16
C THR A 118 0.17 -14.24 3.20
N GLY A 119 -1.16 -14.22 3.27
CA GLY A 119 -2.03 -15.03 2.43
C GLY A 119 -2.05 -14.55 0.97
N SER A 120 -1.86 -13.25 0.74
CA SER A 120 -1.96 -12.67 -0.61
C SER A 120 -0.65 -12.02 -1.04
N TRP A 121 -0.28 -10.89 -0.45
CA TRP A 121 0.69 -9.96 -1.04
C TRP A 121 2.14 -10.46 -0.95
N LEU A 122 2.61 -10.84 0.23
CA LEU A 122 3.99 -11.29 0.46
C LEU A 122 4.24 -12.68 -0.12
N ARG A 123 3.28 -13.60 0.06
CA ARG A 123 3.37 -14.93 -0.57
C ARG A 123 3.53 -14.81 -2.08
N TYR A 124 2.75 -13.92 -2.70
CA TYR A 124 2.81 -13.77 -4.14
C TYR A 124 4.10 -13.10 -4.59
N ALA A 125 4.49 -11.99 -3.95
CA ALA A 125 5.74 -11.31 -4.23
C ALA A 125 6.97 -12.23 -4.07
N ARG A 126 6.99 -13.09 -3.04
CA ARG A 126 8.08 -14.06 -2.82
C ARG A 126 8.17 -15.09 -3.94
N GLN A 127 7.05 -15.61 -4.43
CA GLN A 127 7.05 -16.53 -5.57
C GLN A 127 7.48 -15.85 -6.88
N VAL A 128 7.03 -14.61 -7.12
CA VAL A 128 7.46 -13.81 -8.27
C VAL A 128 8.97 -13.51 -8.19
N TYR A 129 9.51 -13.24 -7.00
CA TYR A 129 10.95 -13.10 -6.77
C TYR A 129 11.74 -14.37 -7.14
N LEU A 130 11.23 -15.54 -6.74
CA LEU A 130 11.87 -16.83 -7.04
C LEU A 130 11.80 -17.16 -8.54
N ALA A 131 10.69 -16.81 -9.20
CA ALA A 131 10.50 -17.00 -10.63
C ALA A 131 11.20 -15.98 -11.52
N ASP A 132 11.57 -14.82 -10.96
CA ASP A 132 12.06 -13.67 -11.72
C ASP A 132 11.07 -13.22 -12.82
N ALA A 133 9.81 -13.64 -12.71
CA ALA A 133 8.75 -13.44 -13.69
C ALA A 133 7.37 -13.50 -13.03
N TYR A 134 6.46 -12.64 -13.49
CA TYR A 134 5.07 -12.61 -13.07
C TYR A 134 4.25 -13.74 -13.70
N TRP A 135 4.54 -14.12 -14.94
CA TRP A 135 3.95 -15.29 -15.59
C TRP A 135 4.95 -16.43 -15.56
N SER A 136 4.71 -17.41 -14.70
CA SER A 136 5.51 -18.63 -14.66
C SER A 136 4.66 -19.77 -14.15
N ASP A 137 4.79 -20.94 -14.79
CA ASP A 137 4.15 -22.19 -14.35
C ASP A 137 4.61 -22.62 -12.94
N LYS A 138 5.67 -21.97 -12.43
CA LYS A 138 6.23 -22.20 -11.09
C LYS A 138 5.47 -21.44 -9.99
N LEU A 139 4.56 -20.52 -10.35
CA LEU A 139 3.73 -19.80 -9.40
C LEU A 139 2.52 -20.66 -9.02
N ILE A 140 2.56 -21.24 -7.82
CA ILE A 140 1.45 -22.06 -7.29
C ILE A 140 0.28 -21.17 -6.85
N TYR A 141 0.58 -19.95 -6.43
CA TYR A 141 -0.41 -18.98 -6.02
C TYR A 141 -0.51 -17.83 -7.00
N HIS A 142 -1.68 -17.65 -7.61
CA HIS A 142 -1.96 -16.54 -8.50
C HIS A 142 -3.26 -15.86 -8.08
N HIS A 143 -3.19 -14.57 -7.77
CA HIS A 143 -4.36 -13.72 -7.53
C HIS A 143 -4.79 -13.05 -8.84
N GLY A 144 -5.28 -13.83 -9.79
CA GLY A 144 -5.52 -13.32 -11.16
C GLY A 144 -6.64 -12.28 -11.28
N ALA A 145 -7.47 -12.13 -10.25
CA ALA A 145 -8.45 -11.07 -10.13
C ALA A 145 -7.85 -9.71 -9.71
N TYR A 146 -6.66 -9.70 -9.09
CA TYR A 146 -5.97 -8.49 -8.65
C TYR A 146 -4.90 -8.07 -9.63
N THR A 147 -4.73 -6.76 -9.80
CA THR A 147 -3.66 -6.19 -10.62
C THR A 147 -2.28 -6.44 -9.99
N THR A 148 -1.25 -6.45 -10.83
CA THR A 148 0.09 -6.98 -10.48
C THR A 148 0.97 -6.01 -9.71
N GLY A 149 0.61 -4.73 -9.66
CA GLY A 149 1.53 -3.66 -9.30
C GLY A 149 2.12 -3.82 -7.91
N TRP A 150 1.30 -4.06 -6.89
CA TRP A 150 1.80 -4.15 -5.51
C TRP A 150 2.75 -5.33 -5.26
N PRO A 151 2.41 -6.60 -5.60
CA PRO A 151 3.35 -7.72 -5.50
C PRO A 151 4.66 -7.51 -6.27
N MET A 152 4.58 -6.91 -7.46
CA MET A 152 5.77 -6.62 -8.27
C MET A 152 6.65 -5.53 -7.64
N MET A 153 6.07 -4.51 -7.02
CA MET A 153 6.82 -3.47 -6.30
C MET A 153 7.55 -4.03 -5.07
N ILE A 154 6.90 -4.92 -4.30
CA ILE A 154 7.55 -5.65 -3.20
C ILE A 154 8.70 -6.50 -3.74
N THR A 155 8.47 -7.21 -4.84
CA THR A 155 9.50 -8.06 -5.48
C THR A 155 10.68 -7.22 -5.94
N PHE A 156 10.45 -6.12 -6.64
CA PHE A 156 11.45 -5.18 -7.13
C PHE A 156 12.38 -4.69 -6.02
N ALA A 157 11.82 -4.37 -4.85
CA ALA A 157 12.62 -3.97 -3.69
C ALA A 157 13.55 -5.08 -3.18
N ASN A 158 13.28 -6.35 -3.49
CA ASN A 158 14.08 -7.50 -3.06
C ASN A 158 15.13 -7.94 -4.07
N ILE A 159 15.03 -7.54 -5.34
CA ILE A 159 15.92 -8.01 -6.41
C ILE A 159 17.40 -7.60 -6.18
N PHE A 160 17.65 -6.50 -5.46
CA PHE A 160 19.00 -6.05 -5.14
C PHE A 160 19.75 -6.94 -4.14
N ASP A 161 19.04 -7.85 -3.45
CA ASP A 161 19.63 -8.83 -2.53
C ASP A 161 19.56 -10.24 -3.17
N SER A 162 20.50 -11.11 -2.80
CA SER A 162 20.54 -12.52 -3.22
C SER A 162 19.45 -13.39 -2.57
N GLN A 163 18.73 -12.84 -1.59
CA GLN A 163 17.64 -13.47 -0.89
C GLN A 163 16.46 -12.51 -0.72
N TYR A 164 15.25 -13.07 -0.71
CA TYR A 164 14.04 -12.34 -0.40
C TYR A 164 13.98 -12.01 1.10
N VAL A 165 13.88 -10.72 1.42
CA VAL A 165 13.77 -10.20 2.79
C VAL A 165 12.56 -9.28 2.90
N ASP A 166 11.57 -9.67 3.71
CA ASP A 166 10.30 -8.95 3.83
C ASP A 166 10.43 -7.45 4.13
N ARG A 167 11.45 -7.06 4.90
CA ARG A 167 11.70 -5.65 5.26
C ARG A 167 11.90 -4.74 4.04
N ASN A 168 12.38 -5.27 2.92
CA ASN A 168 12.64 -4.45 1.73
C ASN A 168 11.34 -3.92 1.11
N GLY A 169 10.27 -4.74 1.12
CA GLY A 169 8.96 -4.32 0.62
C GLY A 169 8.34 -3.18 1.44
N ILE A 170 8.51 -3.21 2.76
CA ILE A 170 7.99 -2.13 3.62
C ILE A 170 8.77 -0.82 3.47
N VAL A 171 10.08 -0.88 3.16
CA VAL A 171 10.86 0.31 2.80
C VAL A 171 10.31 0.96 1.53
N PHE A 172 9.93 0.18 0.52
CA PHE A 172 9.32 0.73 -0.69
C PHE A 172 8.05 1.54 -0.34
N LEU A 173 7.21 1.00 0.53
CA LEU A 173 5.98 1.66 0.98
C LEU A 173 6.26 2.94 1.79
N PHE A 174 7.29 2.91 2.63
CA PHE A 174 7.80 4.11 3.30
C PHE A 174 8.24 5.18 2.30
N LEU A 175 8.99 4.80 1.24
CA LEU A 175 9.43 5.74 0.20
C LEU A 175 8.26 6.32 -0.62
N MET A 176 7.21 5.53 -0.89
CA MET A 176 5.97 6.06 -1.47
C MET A 176 5.37 7.18 -0.60
N HIS A 177 5.29 6.95 0.71
CA HIS A 177 4.76 7.93 1.64
C HIS A 177 5.64 9.19 1.68
N VAL A 178 6.96 9.03 1.75
CA VAL A 178 7.93 10.12 1.68
C VAL A 178 7.79 10.93 0.39
N GLY A 179 7.49 10.29 -0.74
CA GLY A 179 7.19 10.98 -2.00
C GLY A 179 5.96 11.88 -1.90
N VAL A 180 4.85 11.38 -1.34
CA VAL A 180 3.63 12.19 -1.13
C VAL A 180 3.88 13.37 -0.19
N LEU A 181 4.61 13.15 0.90
CA LEU A 181 4.98 14.20 1.86
C LEU A 181 5.92 15.23 1.23
N GLY A 182 6.89 14.78 0.42
CA GLY A 182 7.75 15.65 -0.36
C GLY A 182 6.96 16.48 -1.36
N PHE A 183 5.99 15.90 -2.07
CA PHE A 183 5.16 16.67 -2.99
C PHE A 183 4.29 17.70 -2.24
N THR A 184 3.78 17.34 -1.07
CA THR A 184 3.08 18.28 -0.17
C THR A 184 3.99 19.45 0.23
N PHE A 185 5.24 19.16 0.59
CA PHE A 185 6.25 20.17 0.88
C PHE A 185 6.47 21.12 -0.30
N ASP A 186 6.73 20.58 -1.50
CA ASP A 186 6.97 21.37 -2.70
C ASP A 186 5.81 22.33 -3.00
N LEU A 187 4.58 21.81 -2.94
CA LEU A 187 3.37 22.57 -3.24
C LEU A 187 3.11 23.65 -2.18
N THR A 188 3.31 23.33 -0.90
CA THR A 188 3.14 24.28 0.20
C THR A 188 4.15 25.41 0.13
N ARG A 189 5.41 25.08 -0.13
CA ARG A 189 6.48 26.05 -0.34
C ARG A 189 6.17 26.93 -1.56
N PHE A 190 5.60 26.37 -2.63
CA PHE A 190 5.18 27.12 -3.82
C PHE A 190 4.09 28.13 -3.45
N VAL A 191 3.07 27.70 -2.70
CA VAL A 191 1.99 28.59 -2.22
C VAL A 191 2.55 29.70 -1.34
N ALA A 192 3.43 29.39 -0.39
CA ALA A 192 4.05 30.39 0.48
C ALA A 192 4.85 31.45 -0.29
N LEU A 193 5.69 31.03 -1.22
CA LEU A 193 6.48 31.95 -2.05
C LEU A 193 5.59 32.80 -2.95
N ARG A 194 4.57 32.20 -3.58
CA ARG A 194 3.59 32.92 -4.40
C ARG A 194 2.81 33.96 -3.57
N SER A 195 2.46 33.64 -2.33
CA SER A 195 1.76 34.54 -1.43
C SER A 195 2.64 35.66 -0.87
N GLY A 196 3.90 35.78 -1.31
CA GLY A 196 4.76 36.90 -0.94
C GLY A 196 5.53 36.70 0.37
N VAL A 197 5.70 35.45 0.83
CA VAL A 197 6.70 35.10 1.85
C VAL A 197 8.08 35.21 1.18
N SER A 198 8.68 36.40 1.24
CA SER A 198 9.81 36.80 0.39
C SER A 198 11.12 36.04 0.63
N GLU A 199 11.24 35.34 1.76
CA GLU A 199 12.44 34.60 2.12
C GLU A 199 12.25 33.09 1.98
N ASN A 200 13.25 32.41 1.42
CA ASN A 200 13.23 30.96 1.24
C ASN A 200 13.13 30.19 2.57
N LYS A 201 13.78 30.68 3.64
CA LYS A 201 13.83 29.98 4.93
C LYS A 201 12.45 29.89 5.61
N PRO A 202 11.68 30.98 5.81
CA PRO A 202 10.32 30.90 6.34
C PRO A 202 9.39 30.03 5.50
N ALA A 203 9.44 30.14 4.16
CA ALA A 203 8.62 29.30 3.28
C ALA A 203 8.93 27.79 3.46
N ASN A 204 10.22 27.43 3.58
CA ASN A 204 10.65 26.07 3.86
C ASN A 204 10.18 25.58 5.24
N LEU A 205 10.29 26.43 6.27
CA LEU A 205 9.86 26.09 7.63
C LEU A 205 8.34 25.86 7.71
N ILE A 206 7.54 26.71 7.06
CA ILE A 206 6.08 26.53 6.97
C ILE A 206 5.75 25.20 6.29
N ALA A 207 6.40 24.88 5.16
CA ALA A 207 6.18 23.63 4.46
C ALA A 207 6.59 22.41 5.30
N TRP A 208 7.70 22.49 6.03
CA TRP A 208 8.14 21.45 6.97
C TRP A 208 7.15 21.26 8.12
N LEU A 209 6.71 22.35 8.76
CA LEU A 209 5.73 22.29 9.84
C LEU A 209 4.44 21.64 9.36
N LEU A 210 3.94 21.98 8.17
CA LEU A 210 2.74 21.34 7.62
C LEU A 210 2.93 19.83 7.43
N VAL A 211 4.02 19.40 6.81
CA VAL A 211 4.33 17.96 6.62
C VAL A 211 4.40 17.24 7.96
N LEU A 212 5.06 17.83 8.95
CA LEU A 212 5.25 17.22 10.26
C LEU A 212 3.96 17.21 11.09
N VAL A 213 3.10 18.22 10.96
CA VAL A 213 1.76 18.24 11.55
C VAL A 213 0.89 17.14 10.93
N LEU A 214 0.87 17.02 9.61
CA LEU A 214 0.15 15.94 8.91
C LEU A 214 0.59 14.55 9.39
N LEU A 215 1.89 14.35 9.63
CA LEU A 215 2.43 13.12 10.21
C LEU A 215 2.08 12.95 11.69
N ALA A 216 2.15 14.02 12.49
CA ALA A 216 1.85 13.97 13.91
C ALA A 216 0.42 13.51 14.18
N VAL A 217 -0.54 14.08 13.42
CA VAL A 217 -1.96 13.69 13.47
C VAL A 217 -2.27 12.45 12.62
N GLU A 218 -1.28 11.92 11.90
CA GLU A 218 -1.37 10.81 10.95
C GLU A 218 -2.53 10.97 9.96
N ALA A 219 -2.63 12.15 9.35
CA ALA A 219 -3.67 12.47 8.37
C ALA A 219 -3.59 11.54 7.14
N SER A 220 -2.37 11.30 6.63
CA SER A 220 -2.11 10.32 5.56
C SER A 220 -1.88 8.91 6.12
N TRP A 221 -0.89 8.72 7.00
CA TRP A 221 -0.61 7.51 7.80
C TRP A 221 0.52 7.81 8.81
N ILE A 222 0.94 6.83 9.63
CA ILE A 222 2.25 6.90 10.30
C ILE A 222 3.38 6.88 9.26
N LEU A 223 4.49 7.55 9.57
CA LEU A 223 5.59 7.73 8.63
C LEU A 223 6.15 6.39 8.12
N PHE A 224 6.63 5.55 9.04
CA PHE A 224 7.06 4.17 8.73
C PHE A 224 5.89 3.21 8.97
N PRO A 225 5.28 2.62 7.93
CA PRO A 225 4.15 1.70 8.09
C PRO A 225 4.58 0.43 8.81
N THR A 226 3.63 -0.26 9.43
CA THR A 226 3.88 -1.54 10.14
C THR A 226 3.30 -2.76 9.42
N PHE A 227 2.56 -2.57 8.33
CA PHE A 227 1.96 -3.65 7.54
C PHE A 227 2.16 -3.42 6.04
N GLN A 228 2.30 -4.50 5.27
CA GLN A 228 2.51 -4.51 3.82
C GLN A 228 1.21 -4.79 3.05
N LEU A 229 0.15 -4.08 3.45
CA LEU A 229 -1.18 -4.16 2.85
C LEU A 229 -1.33 -3.20 1.66
N ILE A 230 -2.12 -3.61 0.67
CA ILE A 230 -2.34 -2.89 -0.59
C ILE A 230 -3.10 -1.55 -0.43
N GLU A 231 -3.82 -1.35 0.67
CA GLU A 231 -4.58 -0.13 0.94
C GLU A 231 -3.68 1.11 1.07
N LYS A 232 -2.48 0.95 1.63
CA LYS A 232 -1.55 2.06 1.82
C LYS A 232 -0.95 2.60 0.51
N PRO A 233 -0.34 1.77 -0.37
CA PRO A 233 0.17 2.28 -1.65
C PRO A 233 -0.96 2.86 -2.50
N LEU A 234 -2.18 2.29 -2.43
CA LEU A 234 -3.36 2.84 -3.10
C LEU A 234 -3.74 4.22 -2.55
N LEU A 235 -3.77 4.38 -1.23
CA LEU A 235 -4.02 5.67 -0.58
C LEU A 235 -2.98 6.71 -1.02
N TYR A 236 -1.70 6.34 -1.07
CA TYR A 236 -0.63 7.25 -1.50
C TYR A 236 -0.78 7.66 -2.97
N ALA A 237 -1.22 6.75 -3.86
CA ALA A 237 -1.57 7.09 -5.24
C ALA A 237 -2.76 8.07 -5.31
N TYR A 238 -3.79 7.89 -4.48
CA TYR A 238 -4.92 8.84 -4.40
C TYR A 238 -4.46 10.22 -3.93
N LEU A 239 -3.65 10.28 -2.86
CA LEU A 239 -3.13 11.53 -2.35
C LEU A 239 -2.24 12.23 -3.38
N ALA A 240 -1.37 11.51 -4.08
CA ALA A 240 -0.54 12.07 -5.15
C ALA A 240 -1.40 12.64 -6.30
N GLY A 241 -2.41 11.88 -6.75
CA GLY A 241 -3.35 12.33 -7.76
C GLY A 241 -4.14 13.57 -7.33
N LEU A 242 -4.66 13.58 -6.11
CA LEU A 242 -5.39 14.73 -5.55
C LEU A 242 -4.47 15.95 -5.32
N LEU A 243 -3.19 15.76 -4.96
CA LEU A 243 -2.21 16.86 -4.91
C LEU A 243 -1.95 17.46 -6.30
N LEU A 244 -1.92 16.65 -7.36
CA LEU A 244 -1.87 17.15 -8.74
C LEU A 244 -3.14 17.95 -9.09
N VAL A 245 -4.32 17.48 -8.70
CA VAL A 245 -5.58 18.22 -8.89
C VAL A 245 -5.60 19.53 -8.10
N LEU A 246 -5.04 19.54 -6.88
CA LEU A 246 -4.89 20.74 -6.07
C LEU A 246 -3.91 21.73 -6.73
N ALA A 247 -2.77 21.25 -7.22
CA ALA A 247 -1.82 22.06 -7.99
C ALA A 247 -2.49 22.67 -9.23
N ALA A 248 -3.34 21.89 -9.91
CA ALA A 248 -4.08 22.35 -11.08
C ALA A 248 -5.12 23.46 -10.81
N GLN A 249 -5.37 23.81 -9.54
CA GLN A 249 -6.19 24.97 -9.21
C GLN A 249 -5.45 26.30 -9.44
N TYR A 250 -4.13 26.27 -9.58
CA TYR A 250 -3.29 27.43 -9.82
C TYR A 250 -2.89 27.53 -11.30
N ASP A 251 -3.00 28.73 -11.88
CA ASP A 251 -2.86 28.95 -13.32
C ASP A 251 -1.40 28.93 -13.83
N GLU A 252 -0.41 28.95 -12.94
CA GLU A 252 1.03 28.87 -13.24
C GLU A 252 1.50 27.48 -13.66
N PHE A 253 0.65 26.46 -13.48
CA PHE A 253 0.99 25.09 -13.86
C PHE A 253 0.56 24.79 -15.29
N ASP A 254 1.43 24.08 -16.01
CA ASP A 254 1.14 23.61 -17.36
C ASP A 254 0.07 22.51 -17.31
N ARG A 255 -1.14 22.84 -17.74
CA ARG A 255 -2.30 21.92 -17.80
C ARG A 255 -2.01 20.65 -18.61
N THR A 256 -1.15 20.73 -19.63
CA THR A 256 -0.81 19.58 -20.47
C THR A 256 0.12 18.61 -19.71
N ARG A 257 1.11 19.14 -19.00
CA ARG A 257 1.96 18.31 -18.12
C ARG A 257 1.16 17.72 -16.98
N LEU A 258 0.29 18.51 -16.34
CA LEU A 258 -0.62 18.03 -15.30
C LEU A 258 -1.49 16.88 -15.81
N ALA A 259 -2.08 17.02 -17.01
CA ALA A 259 -2.87 15.97 -17.64
C ALA A 259 -2.08 14.68 -17.84
N ALA A 260 -0.85 14.78 -18.35
CA ALA A 260 0.02 13.62 -18.54
C ALA A 260 0.37 12.91 -17.21
N PHE A 261 0.75 13.67 -16.18
CA PHE A 261 1.05 13.09 -14.87
C PHE A 261 -0.17 12.50 -14.18
N LEU A 262 -1.35 13.13 -14.31
CA LEU A 262 -2.60 12.58 -13.81
C LEU A 262 -2.92 11.23 -14.48
N GLY A 263 -2.69 11.11 -15.80
CA GLY A 263 -2.85 9.84 -16.51
C GLY A 263 -1.86 8.76 -16.06
N LEU A 264 -0.61 9.13 -15.80
CA LEU A 264 0.40 8.20 -15.27
C LEU A 264 0.07 7.74 -13.83
N VAL A 265 -0.36 8.65 -12.95
CA VAL A 265 -0.83 8.28 -11.61
C VAL A 265 -2.06 7.39 -11.69
N PHE A 266 -2.97 7.65 -12.63
CA PHE A 266 -4.17 6.84 -12.84
C PHE A 266 -3.86 5.42 -13.31
N ALA A 267 -2.98 5.29 -14.29
CA ALA A 267 -2.40 4.03 -14.75
C ALA A 267 -1.73 3.25 -13.60
N SER A 268 -0.86 3.91 -12.83
CA SER A 268 -0.17 3.31 -11.69
C SER A 268 -1.13 2.86 -10.59
N GLY A 269 -2.08 3.72 -10.21
CA GLY A 269 -3.07 3.42 -9.18
C GLY A 269 -3.94 2.23 -9.56
N TYR A 270 -4.34 2.11 -10.83
CA TYR A 270 -5.05 0.94 -11.35
C TYR A 270 -4.22 -0.34 -11.22
N LEU A 271 -2.93 -0.29 -11.61
CA LEU A 271 -2.01 -1.43 -11.44
C LEU A 271 -1.80 -1.81 -9.98
N ILE A 272 -1.87 -0.85 -9.05
CA ILE A 272 -1.84 -1.14 -7.62
C ILE A 272 -3.14 -1.83 -7.20
N LYS A 273 -4.31 -1.28 -7.54
CA LYS A 273 -5.61 -1.92 -7.26
C LYS A 273 -6.69 -1.41 -8.22
N VAL A 274 -7.50 -2.32 -8.75
CA VAL A 274 -8.63 -2.01 -9.64
C VAL A 274 -9.61 -0.97 -9.05
N ALA A 275 -9.73 -0.91 -7.72
CA ALA A 275 -10.53 0.10 -7.02
C ALA A 275 -10.16 1.55 -7.40
N PHE A 276 -8.94 1.79 -7.89
CA PHE A 276 -8.51 3.10 -8.38
C PHE A 276 -9.31 3.58 -9.61
N LEU A 277 -10.08 2.72 -10.29
CA LEU A 277 -11.01 3.12 -11.36
C LEU A 277 -11.97 4.23 -10.95
N LEU A 278 -12.29 4.35 -9.66
CA LEU A 278 -13.11 5.46 -9.14
C LEU A 278 -12.47 6.84 -9.40
N PHE A 279 -11.15 6.90 -9.57
CA PHE A 279 -10.44 8.13 -9.93
C PHE A 279 -10.78 8.60 -11.36
N ALA A 280 -11.34 7.76 -12.24
CA ALA A 280 -11.81 8.14 -13.57
C ALA A 280 -12.85 9.28 -13.52
N VAL A 281 -13.78 9.19 -12.56
CA VAL A 281 -14.83 10.20 -12.35
C VAL A 281 -14.20 11.56 -12.03
N ILE A 282 -13.15 11.56 -11.21
CA ILE A 282 -12.39 12.77 -10.89
C ILE A 282 -11.73 13.33 -12.14
N LEU A 283 -11.06 12.50 -12.93
CA LEU A 283 -10.40 12.95 -14.15
C LEU A 283 -11.37 13.58 -15.14
N GLY A 284 -12.59 13.04 -15.26
CA GLY A 284 -13.65 13.65 -16.06
C GLY A 284 -13.98 15.08 -15.61
N ILE A 285 -14.13 15.30 -14.29
CA ILE A 285 -14.41 16.62 -13.73
C ILE A 285 -13.22 17.57 -13.92
N VAL A 286 -11.99 17.10 -13.67
CA VAL A 286 -10.77 17.89 -13.87
C VAL A 286 -10.61 18.31 -15.32
N TRP A 287 -10.87 17.39 -16.25
CA TRP A 287 -10.89 17.68 -17.68
C TRP A 287 -11.92 18.76 -18.04
N LEU A 288 -13.15 18.66 -17.53
CA LEU A 288 -14.19 19.68 -17.73
C LEU A 288 -13.77 21.04 -17.15
N ILE A 289 -13.10 21.08 -16.00
CA ILE A 289 -12.58 22.31 -15.40
C ILE A 289 -11.49 22.91 -16.29
N PHE A 290 -10.56 22.11 -16.82
CA PHE A 290 -9.51 22.60 -17.72
C PHE A 290 -10.09 23.16 -19.00
N TYR A 291 -11.07 22.47 -19.58
CA TYR A 291 -11.81 22.91 -20.75
C TYR A 291 -12.50 24.25 -20.48
N TRP A 292 -13.27 24.33 -19.39
CA TRP A 292 -14.01 25.53 -19.01
C TRP A 292 -13.13 26.74 -18.73
N ARG A 293 -12.03 26.58 -17.97
CA ARG A 293 -11.10 27.69 -17.69
C ARG A 293 -10.48 28.25 -18.97
N THR A 294 -10.06 27.36 -19.87
CA THR A 294 -9.45 27.74 -21.15
C THR A 294 -10.45 28.44 -22.06
N PHE A 295 -11.70 27.97 -22.09
CA PHE A 295 -12.79 28.65 -22.78
C PHE A 295 -12.95 30.09 -22.28
N ARG A 296 -12.97 30.30 -20.95
CA ARG A 296 -13.09 31.65 -20.37
C ARG A 296 -11.89 32.54 -20.68
N GLU A 297 -10.67 32.01 -20.63
CA GLU A 297 -9.44 32.77 -20.92
C GLU A 297 -9.38 33.27 -22.36
N GLN A 298 -9.96 32.53 -23.31
CA GLN A 298 -9.96 32.90 -24.72
C GLN A 298 -11.01 33.98 -25.08
N ASN A 299 -11.87 34.40 -24.14
CA ASN A 299 -12.90 35.44 -24.34
C ASN A 299 -13.77 35.27 -25.61
N GLN A 300 -13.91 34.05 -26.13
CA GLN A 300 -14.68 33.78 -27.34
C GLN A 300 -16.17 33.60 -26.99
N ILE A 301 -16.94 34.68 -27.07
CA ILE A 301 -18.39 34.71 -26.80
C ILE A 301 -19.18 33.76 -27.73
N THR A 302 -18.68 33.48 -28.94
CA THR A 302 -19.33 32.61 -29.94
C THR A 302 -18.61 31.26 -30.18
N GLY A 303 -17.55 30.97 -29.43
CA GLY A 303 -16.56 29.94 -29.77
C GLY A 303 -16.48 28.72 -28.84
N PHE A 304 -17.53 28.36 -28.09
CA PHE A 304 -17.48 27.17 -27.22
C PHE A 304 -17.19 25.87 -28.00
N LEU A 305 -17.49 25.88 -29.30
CA LEU A 305 -17.23 24.79 -30.26
C LEU A 305 -16.03 25.10 -31.19
N SER A 306 -15.13 26.01 -30.82
CA SER A 306 -13.95 26.27 -31.65
C SER A 306 -13.11 24.99 -31.76
N TRP A 307 -12.75 24.63 -32.99
CA TRP A 307 -12.03 23.40 -33.26
C TRP A 307 -10.68 23.32 -32.52
N ALA A 308 -10.04 24.48 -32.30
CA ALA A 308 -8.81 24.57 -31.51
C ALA A 308 -9.02 24.21 -30.04
N LEU A 309 -10.09 24.71 -29.40
CA LEU A 309 -10.42 24.38 -28.02
C LEU A 309 -10.81 22.91 -27.87
N ILE A 310 -11.62 22.38 -28.81
CA ILE A 310 -11.99 20.96 -28.85
C ILE A 310 -10.73 20.08 -28.97
N LYS A 311 -9.82 20.39 -29.90
CA LYS A 311 -8.54 19.66 -30.05
C LYS A 311 -7.71 19.67 -28.78
N LYS A 312 -7.60 20.83 -28.12
CA LYS A 312 -6.82 20.96 -26.87
C LYS A 312 -7.46 20.18 -25.73
N GLY A 313 -8.78 20.29 -25.58
CA GLY A 313 -9.57 19.51 -24.63
C GLY A 313 -9.45 18.01 -24.86
N ALA A 314 -9.59 17.56 -26.10
CA ALA A 314 -9.42 16.15 -26.48
C ALA A 314 -7.98 15.67 -26.18
N GLY A 315 -6.97 16.49 -26.46
CA GLY A 315 -5.58 16.20 -26.11
C GLY A 315 -5.38 15.94 -24.62
N TRP A 316 -5.98 16.76 -23.75
CA TRP A 316 -5.93 16.52 -22.30
C TRP A 316 -6.66 15.26 -21.88
N ALA A 317 -7.85 14.99 -22.43
CA ALA A 317 -8.58 13.76 -22.15
C ALA A 317 -7.76 12.51 -22.53
N VAL A 318 -7.11 12.54 -23.71
CA VAL A 318 -6.21 11.46 -24.15
C VAL A 318 -5.04 11.29 -23.19
N LEU A 319 -4.37 12.37 -22.79
CA LEU A 319 -3.26 12.30 -21.83
C LEU A 319 -3.66 11.76 -20.45
N MET A 320 -4.86 12.11 -19.97
CA MET A 320 -5.37 11.64 -18.67
C MET A 320 -5.88 10.20 -18.70
N LEU A 321 -6.52 9.76 -19.79
CA LEU A 321 -7.22 8.47 -19.82
C LEU A 321 -6.45 7.38 -20.55
N MET A 322 -5.71 7.71 -21.61
CA MET A 322 -5.11 6.69 -22.48
C MET A 322 -4.11 5.77 -21.76
N PRO A 323 -3.21 6.25 -20.88
CA PRO A 323 -2.30 5.36 -20.16
C PRO A 323 -3.05 4.28 -19.37
N MET A 324 -4.15 4.64 -18.70
CA MET A 324 -4.97 3.68 -17.98
C MET A 324 -5.70 2.74 -18.94
N ILE A 325 -6.30 3.26 -20.01
CA ILE A 325 -7.03 2.44 -21.00
C ILE A 325 -6.12 1.37 -21.60
N ILE A 326 -4.88 1.71 -21.99
CA ILE A 326 -3.91 0.74 -22.51
C ILE A 326 -3.64 -0.36 -21.47
N ILE A 327 -3.39 0.03 -20.22
CA ILE A 327 -3.10 -0.92 -19.15
C ILE A 327 -4.30 -1.81 -18.86
N ALA A 328 -5.50 -1.24 -18.72
CA ALA A 328 -6.71 -2.00 -18.45
C ALA A 328 -7.07 -2.95 -19.61
N ALA A 329 -6.92 -2.50 -20.86
CA ALA A 329 -7.18 -3.31 -22.05
C ALA A 329 -6.15 -4.44 -22.25
N THR A 330 -4.89 -4.22 -21.85
CA THR A 330 -3.89 -5.29 -21.87
C THR A 330 -4.09 -6.24 -20.69
N TRP A 331 -4.36 -5.72 -19.48
CA TRP A 331 -4.58 -6.53 -18.28
C TRP A 331 -5.83 -7.41 -18.38
N SER A 332 -6.88 -6.93 -19.04
CA SER A 332 -8.11 -7.70 -19.25
C SER A 332 -7.90 -8.97 -20.08
N LYS A 333 -6.82 -9.06 -20.87
CA LYS A 333 -6.41 -10.28 -21.59
C LYS A 333 -5.67 -11.29 -20.70
N PHE A 334 -5.07 -10.82 -19.62
CA PHE A 334 -4.24 -11.63 -18.74
C PHE A 334 -4.91 -12.01 -17.42
N ARG A 335 -5.96 -11.28 -17.01
CA ARG A 335 -6.68 -11.59 -15.77
C ARG A 335 -7.21 -13.03 -15.79
N VAL A 336 -7.06 -13.72 -14.67
CA VAL A 336 -7.52 -15.10 -14.48
C VAL A 336 -8.46 -15.15 -13.28
N GLY A 337 -9.64 -15.75 -13.46
CA GLY A 337 -10.64 -15.91 -12.40
C GLY A 337 -11.85 -14.99 -12.58
N ALA A 338 -13.02 -15.49 -12.17
CA ALA A 338 -14.30 -14.81 -12.21
C ALA A 338 -14.72 -14.39 -10.78
N GLU A 339 -13.85 -13.67 -10.07
CA GLU A 339 -14.26 -13.08 -8.80
C GLU A 339 -15.13 -11.86 -9.07
N CYS A 340 -16.12 -11.64 -8.20
CA CYS A 340 -17.04 -10.51 -8.26
C CYS A 340 -16.33 -9.14 -8.40
N PHE A 341 -15.10 -9.00 -7.88
CA PHE A 341 -14.29 -7.78 -8.02
C PHE A 341 -13.55 -7.63 -9.34
N ALA A 342 -13.46 -8.69 -10.15
CA ALA A 342 -12.72 -8.70 -11.41
C ALA A 342 -13.51 -8.06 -12.56
N ALA A 343 -14.83 -7.92 -12.44
CA ALA A 343 -15.71 -7.39 -13.47
C ALA A 343 -16.66 -6.30 -12.93
N PRO A 344 -16.17 -5.06 -12.69
CA PRO A 344 -16.97 -3.99 -12.10
C PRO A 344 -18.25 -3.62 -12.88
N TRP A 345 -18.33 -3.95 -14.18
CA TRP A 345 -19.53 -3.72 -14.99
C TRP A 345 -20.67 -4.70 -14.68
N GLU A 346 -20.40 -5.86 -14.08
CA GLU A 346 -21.44 -6.81 -13.66
C GLU A 346 -22.41 -6.15 -12.67
N TYR A 347 -21.93 -5.20 -11.85
CA TYR A 347 -22.76 -4.42 -10.93
C TYR A 347 -23.83 -3.56 -11.62
N LEU A 348 -23.66 -3.24 -12.90
CA LEU A 348 -24.59 -2.43 -13.68
C LEU A 348 -25.61 -3.26 -14.48
N THR A 349 -25.51 -4.59 -14.45
CA THR A 349 -26.37 -5.47 -15.27
C THR A 349 -27.80 -5.58 -14.76
N ASN A 350 -28.06 -5.35 -13.46
CA ASN A 350 -29.39 -5.39 -12.86
C ASN A 350 -29.65 -4.16 -11.98
N PRO A 351 -29.86 -2.95 -12.56
CA PRO A 351 -30.02 -1.72 -11.77
C PRO A 351 -31.26 -1.74 -10.88
N SER A 352 -32.32 -2.48 -11.24
CA SER A 352 -33.53 -2.62 -10.42
C SER A 352 -33.24 -3.23 -9.04
N GLN A 353 -32.24 -4.11 -8.95
CA GLN A 353 -31.79 -4.71 -7.70
C GLN A 353 -31.16 -3.69 -6.75
N LEU A 354 -30.62 -2.57 -7.24
CA LEU A 354 -30.06 -1.51 -6.39
C LEU A 354 -31.12 -0.77 -5.58
N PHE A 355 -32.38 -0.85 -6.02
CA PHE A 355 -33.52 -0.24 -5.35
C PHE A 355 -34.35 -1.24 -4.54
N SER A 356 -33.91 -2.49 -4.43
CA SER A 356 -34.59 -3.52 -3.64
C SER A 356 -34.55 -3.21 -2.14
N ASP A 357 -35.50 -3.79 -1.38
CA ASP A 357 -35.50 -3.69 0.08
C ASP A 357 -34.22 -4.23 0.71
N TYR A 358 -33.62 -5.25 0.09
CA TYR A 358 -32.33 -5.78 0.51
C TYR A 358 -31.23 -4.74 0.37
N SER A 359 -31.15 -4.02 -0.76
CA SER A 359 -30.19 -2.93 -0.95
C SER A 359 -30.36 -1.83 0.09
N ARG A 360 -31.62 -1.46 0.40
CA ARG A 360 -31.90 -0.47 1.47
C ARG A 360 -31.41 -0.94 2.83
N ARG A 361 -31.61 -2.22 3.18
CA ARG A 361 -31.08 -2.79 4.44
C ARG A 361 -29.56 -2.74 4.49
N VAL A 362 -28.87 -3.11 3.40
CA VAL A 362 -27.41 -3.01 3.30
C VAL A 362 -26.94 -1.57 3.49
N ALA A 363 -27.62 -0.61 2.85
CA ALA A 363 -27.31 0.81 2.99
C ALA A 363 -27.50 1.30 4.44
N GLY A 364 -28.56 0.83 5.13
CA GLY A 364 -28.78 1.12 6.55
C GLY A 364 -27.65 0.61 7.43
N VAL A 365 -27.27 -0.67 7.30
CA VAL A 365 -26.17 -1.26 8.08
C VAL A 365 -24.83 -0.58 7.80
N ILE A 366 -24.56 -0.22 6.54
CA ILE A 366 -23.37 0.57 6.16
C ILE A 366 -23.41 1.94 6.84
N THR A 367 -24.55 2.63 6.80
CA THR A 367 -24.71 3.97 7.40
C THR A 367 -24.47 3.92 8.91
N ASP A 368 -25.06 2.94 9.61
CA ASP A 368 -24.86 2.74 11.05
C ASP A 368 -23.39 2.47 11.38
N ALA A 369 -22.72 1.63 10.58
CA ALA A 369 -21.30 1.36 10.74
C ALA A 369 -20.43 2.58 10.41
N MET A 370 -20.85 3.46 9.50
CA MET A 370 -20.16 4.72 9.21
C MET A 370 -20.23 5.68 10.39
N ILE A 371 -21.40 5.83 10.98
CA ILE A 371 -21.62 6.70 12.13
C ILE A 371 -20.80 6.19 13.31
N SER A 372 -20.97 4.90 13.65
CA SER A 372 -20.26 4.26 14.76
C SER A 372 -18.73 4.36 14.62
N TYR A 373 -18.18 4.09 13.43
CA TYR A 373 -16.75 4.23 13.21
C TYR A 373 -16.30 5.69 13.17
N GLY A 374 -17.11 6.58 12.61
CA GLY A 374 -16.84 8.03 12.55
C GLY A 374 -16.70 8.63 13.95
N GLU A 375 -17.55 8.22 14.89
CA GLU A 375 -17.53 8.62 16.31
C GLU A 375 -16.28 8.11 17.07
N GLN A 376 -15.70 7.01 16.62
CA GLN A 376 -14.51 6.42 17.25
C GLN A 376 -13.20 6.91 16.61
N TYR A 377 -13.23 7.27 15.32
CA TYR A 377 -12.02 7.55 14.54
C TYR A 377 -11.74 9.05 14.38
N LYS A 378 -10.92 9.59 15.29
CA LYS A 378 -10.35 10.96 15.19
C LYS A 378 -11.41 12.05 14.96
N VAL A 379 -12.55 11.97 15.68
CA VAL A 379 -13.68 12.91 15.54
C VAL A 379 -13.27 14.38 15.46
N PRO A 380 -12.42 14.93 16.37
CA PRO A 380 -12.08 16.34 16.31
C PRO A 380 -11.43 16.74 14.99
N LEU A 381 -10.57 15.86 14.45
CA LEU A 381 -9.89 16.09 13.17
C LEU A 381 -10.84 15.93 11.99
N THR A 382 -11.77 14.97 12.04
CA THR A 382 -12.82 14.79 11.03
C THR A 382 -13.72 16.02 10.95
N LEU A 383 -14.19 16.53 12.09
CA LEU A 383 -15.06 17.70 12.15
C LEU A 383 -14.34 18.97 11.72
N ALA A 384 -13.13 19.21 12.22
CA ALA A 384 -12.33 20.37 11.83
C ALA A 384 -11.97 20.34 10.34
N GLY A 385 -11.52 19.19 9.83
CA GLY A 385 -11.22 19.01 8.41
C GLY A 385 -12.45 19.21 7.52
N GLY A 386 -13.59 18.63 7.91
CA GLY A 386 -14.87 18.80 7.21
C GLY A 386 -15.35 20.26 7.19
N ALA A 387 -15.24 20.97 8.32
CA ALA A 387 -15.61 22.39 8.42
C ALA A 387 -14.72 23.27 7.52
N VAL A 388 -13.41 23.03 7.48
CA VAL A 388 -12.49 23.75 6.58
C VAL A 388 -12.84 23.48 5.12
N LEU A 389 -13.09 22.23 4.75
CA LEU A 389 -13.50 21.88 3.38
C LEU A 389 -14.82 22.59 3.01
N ALA A 390 -15.82 22.56 3.90
CA ALA A 390 -17.08 23.26 3.68
C ALA A 390 -16.88 24.79 3.51
N ALA A 391 -16.07 25.41 4.36
CA ALA A 391 -15.74 26.83 4.23
C ALA A 391 -14.98 27.13 2.92
N ALA A 392 -14.13 26.23 2.46
CA ALA A 392 -13.40 26.36 1.21
C ALA A 392 -14.28 26.25 -0.05
N LEU A 393 -15.56 25.85 0.06
CA LEU A 393 -16.52 26.00 -1.04
C LEU A 393 -16.79 27.48 -1.37
N ALA A 394 -16.73 28.37 -0.36
CA ALA A 394 -16.84 29.81 -0.58
C ALA A 394 -15.57 30.37 -1.26
N TRP A 395 -14.43 29.71 -1.11
CA TRP A 395 -13.16 30.12 -1.69
C TRP A 395 -13.07 29.74 -3.17
N SER A 396 -13.26 30.71 -4.07
CA SER A 396 -13.34 30.52 -5.52
C SER A 396 -12.23 29.66 -6.13
N ARG A 397 -11.01 29.74 -5.58
CA ARG A 397 -9.84 28.96 -6.03
C ARG A 397 -9.95 27.47 -5.64
N MET A 398 -10.41 27.18 -4.42
CA MET A 398 -10.44 25.82 -3.87
C MET A 398 -11.78 25.12 -4.04
N ARG A 399 -12.85 25.86 -4.38
CA ARG A 399 -14.21 25.34 -4.54
C ARG A 399 -14.26 24.06 -5.37
N TRP A 400 -13.67 24.06 -6.55
CA TRP A 400 -13.71 22.90 -7.45
C TRP A 400 -12.95 21.70 -6.91
N PHE A 401 -11.83 21.93 -6.22
CA PHE A 401 -11.08 20.86 -5.56
C PHE A 401 -11.89 20.20 -4.43
N VAL A 402 -12.58 21.00 -3.61
CA VAL A 402 -13.46 20.48 -2.55
C VAL A 402 -14.63 19.69 -3.14
N VAL A 403 -15.26 20.19 -4.20
CA VAL A 403 -16.33 19.46 -4.91
C VAL A 403 -15.83 18.10 -5.41
N ILE A 404 -14.61 18.04 -5.96
CA ILE A 404 -13.97 16.80 -6.39
C ILE A 404 -13.79 15.82 -5.22
N ILE A 405 -13.32 16.27 -4.06
CA ILE A 405 -13.18 15.41 -2.87
C ILE A 405 -14.55 14.85 -2.45
N GLY A 406 -15.58 15.68 -2.42
CA GLY A 406 -16.93 15.26 -2.06
C GLY A 406 -17.49 14.20 -3.01
N ILE A 407 -17.31 14.40 -4.32
CA ILE A 407 -17.73 13.45 -5.35
C ILE A 407 -16.94 12.13 -5.24
N LEU A 408 -15.62 12.19 -5.05
CA LEU A 408 -14.82 10.98 -4.83
C LEU A 408 -15.32 10.19 -3.62
N ALA A 409 -15.54 10.85 -2.48
CA ALA A 409 -16.00 10.19 -1.27
C ALA A 409 -17.37 9.52 -1.48
N MET A 410 -18.29 10.20 -2.17
CA MET A 410 -19.61 9.66 -2.53
C MET A 410 -19.49 8.42 -3.43
N PHE A 411 -18.72 8.49 -4.53
CA PHE A 411 -18.55 7.35 -5.44
C PHE A 411 -17.80 6.19 -4.78
N TYR A 412 -16.87 6.46 -3.87
CA TYR A 412 -16.20 5.44 -3.09
C TYR A 412 -17.19 4.71 -2.17
N MET A 413 -18.07 5.44 -1.48
CA MET A 413 -19.10 4.83 -0.64
C MET A 413 -20.13 4.05 -1.46
N LEU A 414 -20.51 4.55 -2.63
CA LEU A 414 -21.36 3.83 -3.57
C LEU A 414 -20.70 2.51 -4.01
N ALA A 415 -19.42 2.53 -4.34
CA ALA A 415 -18.68 1.32 -4.71
C ALA A 415 -18.59 0.31 -3.55
N ALA A 416 -18.38 0.79 -2.32
CA ALA A 416 -18.41 -0.07 -1.13
C ALA A 416 -19.80 -0.69 -0.92
N HIS A 417 -20.86 0.11 -1.08
CA HIS A 417 -22.25 -0.38 -1.03
C HIS A 417 -22.49 -1.49 -2.05
N LEU A 418 -22.11 -1.26 -3.30
CA LEU A 418 -22.25 -2.25 -4.38
C LEU A 418 -21.47 -3.54 -4.08
N ALA A 419 -20.24 -3.41 -3.55
CA ALA A 419 -19.42 -4.56 -3.16
C ALA A 419 -20.04 -5.39 -2.04
N TYR A 420 -20.63 -4.76 -1.01
CA TYR A 420 -21.31 -5.48 0.06
C TYR A 420 -22.62 -6.10 -0.42
N TYR A 421 -23.35 -5.40 -1.28
CA TYR A 421 -24.61 -5.88 -1.85
C TYR A 421 -24.42 -7.15 -2.69
N THR A 422 -23.39 -7.18 -3.55
CA THR A 422 -23.19 -8.22 -4.56
C THR A 422 -22.18 -9.30 -4.16
N CYS A 423 -21.03 -8.91 -3.61
CA CYS A 423 -19.89 -9.82 -3.44
C CYS A 423 -19.80 -10.46 -2.05
N HIS A 424 -20.43 -9.88 -1.03
CA HIS A 424 -20.28 -10.31 0.37
C HIS A 424 -21.56 -10.96 0.95
N SER A 425 -22.48 -11.43 0.11
CA SER A 425 -23.76 -12.04 0.53
C SER A 425 -23.61 -13.53 0.93
N PRO A 426 -24.35 -14.05 1.94
CA PRO A 426 -25.32 -13.38 2.79
C PRO A 426 -24.73 -12.94 4.14
N PHE A 427 -25.16 -11.76 4.60
CA PHE A 427 -24.80 -11.05 5.84
C PHE A 427 -25.05 -11.83 7.17
N GLY A 428 -25.42 -13.11 7.12
CA GLY A 428 -26.16 -13.81 8.16
C GLY A 428 -25.41 -14.14 9.45
N GLU A 429 -24.06 -14.18 9.47
CA GLU A 429 -23.34 -14.69 10.67
C GLU A 429 -22.15 -13.85 11.14
N THR A 430 -21.64 -12.86 10.37
CA THR A 430 -20.35 -12.22 10.70
C THR A 430 -20.25 -10.69 10.55
N GLY A 431 -21.35 -9.99 10.29
CA GLY A 431 -21.37 -8.51 10.18
C GLY A 431 -20.61 -7.96 8.96
N LEU A 432 -20.44 -6.62 8.90
CA LEU A 432 -19.65 -5.96 7.84
C LEU A 432 -18.15 -6.15 8.08
N GLN A 433 -17.64 -7.36 7.79
CA GLN A 433 -16.21 -7.65 7.95
C GLN A 433 -15.38 -6.59 7.22
N SER A 434 -14.39 -6.05 7.94
CA SER A 434 -13.45 -5.05 7.41
C SER A 434 -14.07 -3.72 6.94
N PHE A 435 -15.31 -3.36 7.29
CA PHE A 435 -15.94 -2.10 6.87
C PHE A 435 -15.07 -0.86 7.14
N GLN A 436 -14.47 -0.83 8.32
CA GLN A 436 -13.58 0.24 8.75
C GLN A 436 -12.42 0.48 7.77
N ARG A 437 -11.96 -0.57 7.05
CA ARG A 437 -10.91 -0.46 6.03
C ARG A 437 -11.38 0.32 4.81
N TYR A 438 -12.66 0.22 4.44
CA TYR A 438 -13.25 0.94 3.31
C TYR A 438 -13.60 2.39 3.64
N LEU A 439 -14.04 2.69 4.87
CA LEU A 439 -14.37 4.06 5.26
C LEU A 439 -13.13 4.94 5.51
N ARG A 440 -12.04 4.34 6.01
CA ARG A 440 -10.84 5.07 6.45
C ARG A 440 -10.18 5.93 5.36
N PRO A 441 -10.05 5.52 4.08
CA PRO A 441 -9.55 6.38 3.01
C PRO A 441 -10.29 7.72 2.89
N ASN A 442 -11.63 7.71 2.92
CA ASN A 442 -12.44 8.93 2.83
C ASN A 442 -12.16 9.88 4.01
N LEU A 443 -12.12 9.35 5.23
CA LEU A 443 -11.79 10.16 6.42
C LEU A 443 -10.38 10.74 6.32
N ARG A 444 -9.41 9.96 5.82
CA ARG A 444 -8.04 10.43 5.61
C ARG A 444 -7.94 11.51 4.53
N PHE A 445 -8.74 11.47 3.47
CA PHE A 445 -8.82 12.57 2.51
C PHE A 445 -9.31 13.86 3.18
N VAL A 446 -10.34 13.77 4.03
CA VAL A 446 -10.85 14.92 4.81
C VAL A 446 -9.77 15.46 5.75
N HIS A 447 -9.08 14.59 6.49
CA HIS A 447 -8.02 15.01 7.41
C HIS A 447 -6.85 15.67 6.68
N PHE A 448 -6.36 15.03 5.62
CA PHE A 448 -5.17 15.46 4.90
C PHE A 448 -5.41 16.77 4.16
N PHE A 449 -6.47 16.86 3.36
CA PHE A 449 -6.74 18.05 2.57
C PHE A 449 -7.39 19.17 3.38
N GLY A 450 -8.17 18.85 4.43
CA GLY A 450 -8.67 19.84 5.36
C GLY A 450 -7.53 20.64 6.02
N ILE A 451 -6.49 19.96 6.52
CA ILE A 451 -5.32 20.63 7.10
C ILE A 451 -4.55 21.44 6.03
N ILE A 452 -4.31 20.87 4.85
CA ILE A 452 -3.57 21.58 3.77
C ILE A 452 -4.31 22.85 3.34
N ILE A 453 -5.63 22.78 3.14
CA ILE A 453 -6.44 23.93 2.71
C ILE A 453 -6.49 24.98 3.82
N ALA A 454 -6.61 24.59 5.09
CA ALA A 454 -6.51 25.52 6.21
C ALA A 454 -5.16 26.25 6.20
N ALA A 455 -4.07 25.51 6.03
CA ALA A 455 -2.73 26.09 5.93
C ALA A 455 -2.60 27.05 4.75
N TYR A 456 -3.12 26.68 3.56
CA TYR A 456 -3.03 27.54 2.37
C TYR A 456 -3.85 28.82 2.54
N PHE A 457 -5.03 28.73 3.15
CA PHE A 457 -5.84 29.91 3.47
C PHE A 457 -5.09 30.85 4.41
N ILE A 458 -4.47 30.31 5.47
CA ILE A 458 -3.63 31.08 6.42
C ILE A 458 -2.46 31.71 5.66
N ILE A 459 -1.69 30.94 4.90
CA ILE A 459 -0.53 31.42 4.14
C ILE A 459 -0.92 32.57 3.20
N GLU A 460 -2.02 32.44 2.45
CA GLU A 460 -2.48 33.48 1.53
C GLU A 460 -2.97 34.74 2.25
N LYS A 461 -3.66 34.59 3.39
CA LYS A 461 -4.13 35.75 4.19
C LYS A 461 -2.97 36.47 4.87
N PHE A 462 -2.05 35.74 5.48
CA PHE A 462 -0.87 36.31 6.14
C PHE A 462 0.11 36.88 5.12
N GLY A 463 0.29 36.22 3.98
CA GLY A 463 1.13 36.69 2.88
C GLY A 463 0.66 37.99 2.24
N ASN A 464 -0.62 38.37 2.38
CA ASN A 464 -1.12 39.65 1.87
C ASN A 464 -1.14 40.77 2.93
N SER A 465 -0.88 40.46 4.21
CA SER A 465 -0.87 41.44 5.30
C SER A 465 0.54 41.94 5.60
N GLY A 466 0.76 43.25 5.56
CA GLY A 466 2.07 43.86 5.85
C GLY A 466 2.57 43.55 7.27
N PHE A 467 1.67 43.54 8.26
CA PHE A 467 2.00 43.19 9.65
C PHE A 467 2.44 41.73 9.78
N ALA A 468 1.72 40.80 9.16
CA ALA A 468 2.05 39.38 9.17
C ALA A 468 3.39 39.08 8.48
N LYS A 469 3.70 39.78 7.38
CA LYS A 469 5.02 39.68 6.73
C LYS A 469 6.15 40.08 7.69
N ASN A 470 5.97 41.15 8.46
CA ASN A 470 6.97 41.58 9.43
C ASN A 470 7.16 40.56 10.56
N ILE A 471 6.07 39.94 11.02
CA ILE A 471 6.15 38.85 12.00
C ILE A 471 6.90 37.64 11.43
N LEU A 472 6.58 37.21 10.21
CA LEU A 472 7.26 36.08 9.57
C LEU A 472 8.75 36.34 9.30
N LYS A 473 9.14 37.60 9.14
CA LYS A 473 10.53 38.05 9.02
C LYS A 473 11.26 38.18 10.37
N SER A 474 10.52 38.20 11.48
CA SER A 474 11.17 38.28 12.79
C SER A 474 12.01 37.03 13.04
N SER A 475 13.20 37.23 13.60
CA SER A 475 14.08 36.13 14.02
C SER A 475 13.36 35.22 15.01
N LEU A 476 12.64 35.80 15.97
CA LEU A 476 11.88 35.06 16.98
C LEU A 476 10.86 34.07 16.38
N MET A 477 10.08 34.49 15.38
CA MET A 477 9.14 33.58 14.70
C MET A 477 9.87 32.49 13.92
N THR A 478 10.95 32.86 13.22
CA THR A 478 11.77 31.89 12.47
C THR A 478 12.42 30.85 13.39
N ASP A 479 12.91 31.28 14.54
CA ASP A 479 13.53 30.43 15.56
C ASP A 479 12.48 29.53 16.22
N GLY A 480 11.30 30.07 16.53
CA GLY A 480 10.16 29.31 17.04
C GLY A 480 9.68 28.22 16.07
N MET A 481 9.56 28.55 14.77
CA MET A 481 9.26 27.57 13.73
C MET A 481 10.35 26.50 13.60
N THR A 482 11.62 26.91 13.68
CA THR A 482 12.76 25.97 13.64
C THR A 482 12.73 25.00 14.81
N LEU A 483 12.48 25.50 16.03
CA LEU A 483 12.31 24.67 17.22
C LEU A 483 11.12 23.71 17.06
N GLY A 484 9.99 24.19 16.55
CA GLY A 484 8.82 23.35 16.25
C GLY A 484 9.13 22.22 15.27
N VAL A 485 9.89 22.50 14.20
CA VAL A 485 10.37 21.48 13.25
C VAL A 485 11.25 20.45 13.95
N ILE A 486 12.20 20.87 14.79
CA ILE A 486 13.09 19.96 15.53
C ILE A 486 12.30 19.05 16.48
N ILE A 487 11.38 19.60 17.27
CA ILE A 487 10.55 18.84 18.21
C ILE A 487 9.70 17.81 17.45
N LEU A 488 9.04 18.23 16.36
CA LEU A 488 8.20 17.32 15.59
C LEU A 488 9.02 16.26 14.84
N LEU A 489 10.24 16.58 14.36
CA LEU A 489 11.15 15.58 13.81
C LEU A 489 11.57 14.55 14.87
N GLY A 490 11.87 15.00 16.10
CA GLY A 490 12.12 14.11 17.24
C GLY A 490 10.93 13.20 17.53
N PHE A 491 9.70 13.73 17.47
CA PHE A 491 8.49 12.93 17.59
C PHE A 491 8.33 11.91 16.46
N GLN A 492 8.70 12.26 15.22
CA GLN A 492 8.71 11.29 14.11
C GLN A 492 9.78 10.21 14.29
N ALA A 493 10.96 10.55 14.83
CA ALA A 493 12.00 9.59 15.15
C ALA A 493 11.51 8.55 16.17
N TYR A 494 10.84 9.02 17.23
CA TYR A 494 10.19 8.16 18.21
C TYR A 494 9.12 7.25 17.58
N LYS A 495 8.26 7.80 16.71
CA LYS A 495 7.25 6.99 15.99
C LYS A 495 7.89 5.95 15.07
N ILE A 496 8.96 6.28 14.34
CA ILE A 496 9.71 5.32 13.52
C ILE A 496 10.29 4.21 14.40
N HIS A 497 10.93 4.56 15.52
CA HIS A 497 11.49 3.60 16.45
C HIS A 497 10.41 2.63 16.95
N ARG A 498 9.23 3.16 17.34
CA ARG A 498 8.08 2.34 17.72
C ARG A 498 7.60 1.43 16.59
N SER A 499 7.53 1.94 15.36
CA SER A 499 7.19 1.12 14.18
C SER A 499 8.20 0.00 13.95
N PHE A 500 9.50 0.27 14.13
CA PHE A 500 10.53 -0.76 14.01
C PHE A 500 10.39 -1.85 15.07
N ILE A 501 10.11 -1.50 16.32
CA ILE A 501 9.83 -2.51 17.33
C ILE A 501 8.57 -3.31 16.96
N ASP A 502 7.52 -2.65 16.44
CA ASP A 502 6.28 -3.34 16.05
C ASP A 502 6.50 -4.33 14.89
N ILE A 503 7.26 -3.97 13.86
CA ILE A 503 7.49 -4.89 12.74
C ILE A 503 8.42 -6.03 13.11
N ASP A 504 9.32 -5.83 14.07
CA ASP A 504 10.30 -6.82 14.51
C ASP A 504 9.71 -7.82 15.52
N THR A 505 8.85 -7.33 16.43
CA THR A 505 8.34 -8.14 17.56
C THR A 505 6.83 -8.32 17.59
N ARG A 506 6.08 -7.50 16.85
CA ARG A 506 4.61 -7.41 16.89
C ARG A 506 4.04 -7.16 18.28
N GLN A 507 4.82 -6.55 19.18
CA GLN A 507 4.43 -6.33 20.58
C GLN A 507 3.22 -5.40 20.78
N PHE A 508 2.87 -4.58 19.78
CA PHE A 508 1.70 -3.69 19.87
C PHE A 508 0.45 -4.27 19.20
N GLN A 509 0.51 -5.54 18.79
CA GLN A 509 -0.61 -6.28 18.23
C GLN A 509 -1.29 -7.14 19.30
N ASP A 510 -2.46 -7.68 18.95
CA ASP A 510 -3.16 -8.65 19.77
C ASP A 510 -2.27 -9.86 20.13
N GLU A 511 -2.35 -10.31 21.38
CA GLU A 511 -1.45 -11.33 21.93
C GLU A 511 -1.58 -12.67 21.21
N TYR A 512 -2.80 -13.04 20.80
CA TYR A 512 -3.03 -14.25 20.02
C TYR A 512 -2.37 -14.13 18.64
N VAL A 513 -2.52 -12.99 17.96
CA VAL A 513 -1.86 -12.77 16.66
C VAL A 513 -0.33 -12.80 16.78
N ARG A 514 0.22 -12.10 17.77
CA ARG A 514 1.66 -12.05 18.04
C ARG A 514 2.23 -13.45 18.30
N SER A 515 1.62 -14.20 19.22
CA SER A 515 2.05 -15.56 19.56
C SER A 515 1.94 -16.51 18.36
N SER A 516 0.87 -16.44 17.56
CA SER A 516 0.76 -17.25 16.34
C SER A 516 1.86 -16.93 15.32
N ILE A 517 2.25 -15.66 15.13
CA ILE A 517 3.36 -15.31 14.22
C ILE A 517 4.68 -15.91 14.69
N VAL A 518 5.02 -15.71 15.98
CA VAL A 518 6.29 -16.18 16.56
C VAL A 518 6.36 -17.71 16.57
N ASN A 519 5.29 -18.37 17.03
CA ASN A 519 5.23 -19.83 17.12
C ASN A 519 5.33 -20.47 15.74
N ILE A 520 4.52 -20.02 14.77
CA ILE A 520 4.52 -20.63 13.43
C ILE A 520 5.83 -20.37 12.68
N LYS A 521 6.48 -19.22 12.89
CA LYS A 521 7.82 -18.99 12.35
C LYS A 521 8.82 -19.99 12.92
N SER A 522 8.91 -20.09 14.25
CA SER A 522 9.83 -20.99 14.95
C SER A 522 9.59 -22.46 14.57
N GLU A 523 8.33 -22.90 14.60
CA GLU A 523 7.95 -24.26 14.21
C GLU A 523 8.24 -24.53 12.73
N SER A 524 8.03 -23.57 11.83
CA SER A 524 8.40 -23.71 10.42
C SER A 524 9.91 -23.88 10.24
N GLU A 525 10.73 -23.10 10.98
CA GLU A 525 12.19 -23.22 10.96
C GLU A 525 12.65 -24.59 11.46
N ALA A 526 12.07 -25.09 12.56
CA ALA A 526 12.33 -26.44 13.07
C ALA A 526 11.92 -27.53 12.07
N LEU A 527 10.73 -27.41 11.45
CA LEU A 527 10.27 -28.35 10.42
C LEU A 527 11.21 -28.36 9.21
N MET A 528 11.65 -27.18 8.74
CA MET A 528 12.60 -27.06 7.64
C MET A 528 13.97 -27.67 7.97
N ALA A 529 14.41 -27.61 9.23
CA ALA A 529 15.63 -28.28 9.67
C ALA A 529 15.47 -29.81 9.64
N LEU A 530 14.34 -30.34 10.12
CA LEU A 530 14.03 -31.77 10.09
C LEU A 530 13.90 -32.32 8.67
N ILE A 531 13.24 -31.58 7.77
CA ILE A 531 13.13 -31.92 6.34
C ILE A 531 14.52 -32.06 5.71
N ARG A 532 15.42 -31.11 5.98
CA ARG A 532 16.81 -31.14 5.52
C ARG A 532 17.60 -32.31 6.11
N ALA A 533 17.52 -32.51 7.43
CA ALA A 533 18.20 -33.59 8.12
C ALA A 533 17.77 -34.98 7.62
N ARG A 534 16.51 -35.11 7.19
CA ARG A 534 15.94 -36.34 6.63
C ARG A 534 16.02 -36.44 5.11
N ASN A 535 16.65 -35.46 4.45
CA ASN A 535 16.76 -35.38 2.99
C ASN A 535 15.41 -35.52 2.25
N LEU A 536 14.35 -34.96 2.83
CA LEU A 536 13.02 -34.94 2.21
C LEU A 536 12.95 -33.81 1.18
N ASN A 537 12.43 -34.11 0.00
CA ASN A 537 12.31 -33.15 -1.09
C ASN A 537 10.87 -32.64 -1.22
N ASN A 538 10.61 -31.40 -0.78
CA ASN A 538 9.30 -30.74 -0.77
C ASN A 538 8.14 -31.63 -0.27
N PRO A 539 8.18 -32.16 0.97
CA PRO A 539 7.15 -33.03 1.50
C PRO A 539 5.78 -32.33 1.57
N LYS A 540 4.71 -33.11 1.43
CA LYS A 540 3.32 -32.69 1.64
C LYS A 540 3.02 -32.64 3.13
N VAL A 541 2.64 -31.47 3.62
CA VAL A 541 2.37 -31.23 5.03
C VAL A 541 0.87 -30.99 5.25
N SER A 542 0.24 -31.82 6.06
CA SER A 542 -1.14 -31.62 6.51
C SER A 542 -1.14 -30.81 7.81
N ILE A 543 -1.64 -29.58 7.77
CA ILE A 543 -1.69 -28.70 8.95
C ILE A 543 -3.02 -28.90 9.68
N ILE A 544 -3.00 -29.07 11.00
CA ILE A 544 -4.20 -29.14 11.84
C ILE A 544 -4.31 -27.89 12.72
N ALA A 545 -5.27 -27.03 12.41
CA ALA A 545 -5.56 -25.79 13.14
C ALA A 545 -7.08 -25.69 13.42
N GLN A 546 -7.56 -26.47 14.39
CA GLN A 546 -9.00 -26.62 14.64
C GLN A 546 -9.67 -25.35 15.16
N GLY A 547 -10.79 -24.98 14.52
CA GLY A 547 -11.64 -23.85 14.95
C GLY A 547 -10.98 -22.47 14.84
N GLN A 548 -9.97 -22.30 13.98
CA GLN A 548 -9.22 -21.05 13.82
C GLN A 548 -9.46 -20.35 12.47
N TYR A 549 -9.18 -19.05 12.42
CA TYR A 549 -9.41 -18.14 11.28
C TYR A 549 -8.34 -18.21 10.18
N ALA A 550 -7.82 -19.42 9.89
CA ALA A 550 -6.76 -19.67 8.89
C ALA A 550 -5.42 -18.94 9.10
N VAL A 551 -5.23 -18.21 10.22
CA VAL A 551 -4.05 -17.38 10.51
C VAL A 551 -2.78 -18.20 10.43
N GLU A 552 -2.74 -19.32 11.16
CA GLU A 552 -1.59 -20.19 11.28
C GLU A 552 -1.29 -20.92 9.97
N THR A 553 -2.34 -21.29 9.22
CA THR A 553 -2.18 -21.90 7.90
C THR A 553 -1.61 -20.90 6.89
N ASN A 554 -2.03 -19.64 6.91
CA ASN A 554 -1.49 -18.60 6.03
C ASN A 554 -0.01 -18.32 6.34
N LEU A 555 0.36 -18.27 7.63
CA LEU A 555 1.74 -18.11 8.07
C LEU A 555 2.60 -19.32 7.66
N ALA A 556 2.13 -20.54 7.93
CA ALA A 556 2.84 -21.76 7.56
C ALA A 556 3.01 -21.90 6.04
N GLN A 557 2.00 -21.48 5.26
CA GLN A 557 2.10 -21.37 3.80
C GLN A 557 3.16 -20.38 3.35
N TYR A 558 3.24 -19.24 4.01
CA TYR A 558 4.23 -18.21 3.69
C TYR A 558 5.66 -18.64 4.04
N PHE A 559 5.88 -19.14 5.26
CA PHE A 559 7.21 -19.56 5.71
C PHE A 559 7.73 -20.84 5.01
N GLY A 560 6.83 -21.66 4.47
CA GLY A 560 7.20 -22.81 3.65
C GLY A 560 7.85 -22.46 2.31
N ILE A 561 7.78 -21.21 1.85
CA ILE A 561 8.38 -20.76 0.59
C ILE A 561 9.88 -20.48 0.80
N LYS A 562 10.74 -20.86 -0.14
CA LYS A 562 12.19 -20.57 -0.08
C LYS A 562 12.48 -19.07 -0.24
N SER A 563 13.64 -18.61 0.24
CA SER A 563 14.06 -17.21 0.14
C SER A 563 15.10 -16.96 -0.94
N HIS A 564 15.81 -18.00 -1.39
CA HIS A 564 16.90 -17.91 -2.36
C HIS A 564 16.44 -18.40 -3.74
N ARG A 565 16.96 -17.78 -4.79
CA ARG A 565 16.71 -18.23 -6.18
C ARG A 565 17.51 -19.47 -6.51
N GLY A 566 17.01 -20.23 -7.50
CA GLY A 566 17.66 -21.43 -8.02
C GLY A 566 17.20 -22.69 -7.31
N GLY A 567 16.43 -23.54 -8.00
CA GLY A 567 15.92 -24.81 -7.48
C GLY A 567 14.42 -24.80 -7.20
N GLU A 568 13.99 -25.66 -6.27
CA GLU A 568 12.59 -25.76 -5.86
C GLU A 568 12.14 -24.52 -5.07
N TYR A 569 10.83 -24.25 -5.06
CA TYR A 569 10.26 -23.01 -4.53
C TYR A 569 9.81 -23.12 -3.09
N PHE A 570 9.61 -24.36 -2.64
CA PHE A 570 9.02 -24.68 -1.36
C PHE A 570 9.97 -25.58 -0.60
N ASN A 571 10.07 -25.36 0.70
CA ASN A 571 10.67 -26.31 1.62
C ASN A 571 9.68 -27.43 1.96
N TYR A 572 8.39 -27.11 1.94
CA TYR A 572 7.28 -28.05 2.05
C TYR A 572 6.02 -27.48 1.39
N THR A 573 5.12 -28.37 1.00
CA THR A 573 3.84 -27.98 0.41
C THR A 573 2.71 -28.25 1.40
N PRO A 574 2.19 -27.20 2.07
CA PRO A 574 1.06 -27.36 2.99
C PRO A 574 -0.23 -27.59 2.21
N VAL A 575 -1.03 -28.54 2.66
CA VAL A 575 -2.24 -28.99 1.96
C VAL A 575 -3.51 -28.68 2.75
N ARG A 576 -4.56 -28.28 2.04
CA ARG A 576 -5.88 -27.98 2.60
C ARG A 576 -6.81 -29.21 2.56
N PRO A 577 -7.86 -29.27 3.40
CA PRO A 577 -8.25 -28.31 4.45
C PRO A 577 -7.33 -28.41 5.69
N PHE A 578 -7.53 -27.53 6.69
CA PHE A 578 -6.77 -27.49 7.95
C PHE A 578 -7.64 -27.63 9.22
N SER A 579 -8.96 -27.67 9.06
CA SER A 579 -9.93 -27.90 10.13
C SER A 579 -10.99 -28.87 9.62
N TRP A 580 -11.40 -29.79 10.49
CA TRP A 580 -12.30 -30.90 10.20
C TRP A 580 -13.26 -31.15 11.35
N GLY A 581 -14.43 -31.70 11.03
CA GLY A 581 -15.36 -32.22 12.04
C GLY A 581 -16.44 -33.09 11.41
N GLU A 582 -17.21 -33.78 12.23
CA GLU A 582 -18.37 -34.56 11.78
C GLU A 582 -19.49 -33.68 11.23
N LYS A 583 -19.57 -32.44 11.71
CA LYS A 583 -20.50 -31.41 11.23
C LYS A 583 -19.75 -30.11 11.06
N LYS A 584 -20.07 -29.39 9.99
CA LYS A 584 -19.51 -28.06 9.75
C LYS A 584 -20.03 -27.06 10.79
N THR A 585 -19.17 -26.61 11.69
CA THR A 585 -19.51 -25.59 12.71
C THR A 585 -19.12 -24.17 12.30
N ASN A 586 -18.24 -24.03 11.30
CA ASN A 586 -17.82 -22.74 10.75
C ASN A 586 -17.39 -22.89 9.29
N SER A 587 -17.16 -21.77 8.60
CA SER A 587 -16.80 -21.74 7.17
C SER A 587 -15.49 -22.43 6.82
N PHE A 588 -14.55 -22.54 7.77
CA PHE A 588 -13.21 -23.11 7.58
C PHE A 588 -13.13 -24.62 7.87
N MET A 589 -14.14 -25.17 8.55
CA MET A 589 -14.21 -26.59 8.88
C MET A 589 -14.74 -27.41 7.70
N LYS A 590 -14.02 -28.45 7.30
CA LYS A 590 -14.48 -29.44 6.33
C LYS A 590 -15.20 -30.59 7.04
N GLU A 591 -16.43 -30.85 6.64
CA GLU A 591 -17.17 -32.00 7.11
C GLU A 591 -16.53 -33.31 6.61
N THR A 592 -16.30 -34.27 7.50
CA THR A 592 -15.71 -35.56 7.16
C THR A 592 -15.98 -36.64 8.21
N THR A 593 -15.59 -37.88 7.92
CA THR A 593 -15.66 -39.00 8.86
C THR A 593 -14.27 -39.44 9.31
N PRO A 594 -14.11 -40.08 10.49
CA PRO A 594 -12.81 -40.59 10.96
C PRO A 594 -12.07 -41.45 9.93
N ALA A 595 -12.76 -42.41 9.30
CA ALA A 595 -12.15 -43.29 8.30
C ALA A 595 -11.63 -42.53 7.05
N LYS A 596 -12.40 -41.54 6.56
CA LYS A 596 -11.98 -40.70 5.43
C LYS A 596 -10.81 -39.80 5.81
N LEU A 597 -10.79 -39.29 7.04
CA LEU A 597 -9.71 -38.44 7.51
C LEU A 597 -8.42 -39.22 7.75
N ILE A 598 -8.50 -40.44 8.28
CA ILE A 598 -7.38 -41.37 8.40
C ILE A 598 -6.79 -41.66 7.02
N SER A 599 -7.62 -42.07 6.06
CA SER A 599 -7.19 -42.33 4.68
C SER A 599 -6.60 -41.10 4.00
N TRP A 600 -7.12 -39.90 4.31
CA TRP A 600 -6.53 -38.66 3.84
C TRP A 600 -5.13 -38.48 4.42
N TRP A 601 -4.96 -38.55 5.74
CA TRP A 601 -3.70 -38.33 6.43
C TRP A 601 -2.60 -39.36 6.13
N THR A 602 -2.95 -40.60 5.77
CA THR A 602 -1.96 -41.59 5.33
C THR A 602 -1.28 -41.23 4.01
N ASN A 603 -1.82 -40.30 3.23
CA ASN A 603 -1.23 -39.82 1.98
C ASN A 603 -0.29 -38.61 2.14
N PHE A 604 0.00 -38.19 3.38
CA PHE A 604 0.89 -37.07 3.68
C PHE A 604 2.20 -37.58 4.27
N ASP A 605 3.26 -36.85 3.99
CA ASP A 605 4.59 -37.15 4.54
C ASP A 605 4.67 -36.71 6.01
N ILE A 606 4.03 -35.58 6.31
CA ILE A 606 4.08 -34.93 7.62
C ILE A 606 2.70 -34.39 7.99
N ILE A 607 2.29 -34.57 9.24
CA ILE A 607 1.17 -33.88 9.86
C ILE A 607 1.72 -32.92 10.90
N TRP A 608 1.25 -31.68 10.88
CA TRP A 608 1.64 -30.62 11.78
C TRP A 608 0.43 -30.16 12.62
N PRO A 609 0.25 -30.72 13.82
CA PRO A 609 -0.77 -30.28 14.76
C PRO A 609 -0.39 -28.94 15.39
N ILE A 610 -1.17 -27.91 15.10
CA ILE A 610 -1.06 -26.58 15.73
C ILE A 610 -2.11 -26.45 16.83
N LYS A 611 -3.33 -26.91 16.54
CA LYS A 611 -4.42 -26.97 17.50
C LYS A 611 -5.35 -28.13 17.16
N SER A 612 -5.56 -29.02 18.13
CA SER A 612 -6.42 -30.19 18.00
C SER A 612 -7.57 -30.13 19.02
N ASP A 613 -8.76 -30.54 18.62
CA ASP A 613 -9.89 -30.78 19.51
C ASP A 613 -9.97 -32.27 19.90
N PRO A 614 -10.81 -32.66 20.89
CA PRO A 614 -10.91 -34.06 21.31
C PRO A 614 -11.26 -35.04 20.18
N TRP A 615 -12.04 -34.59 19.19
CA TRP A 615 -12.42 -35.42 18.06
C TRP A 615 -11.19 -35.75 17.19
N ILE A 616 -10.37 -34.75 16.85
CA ILE A 616 -9.11 -34.97 16.14
C ILE A 616 -8.16 -35.87 16.91
N LYS A 617 -8.04 -35.68 18.23
CA LYS A 617 -7.17 -36.54 19.06
C LYS A 617 -7.63 -38.00 18.99
N ALA A 618 -8.94 -38.25 19.04
CA ALA A 618 -9.51 -39.59 18.88
C ALA A 618 -9.24 -40.20 17.50
N VAL A 619 -9.33 -39.41 16.42
CA VAL A 619 -8.98 -39.89 15.07
C VAL A 619 -7.50 -40.24 14.98
N LEU A 620 -6.61 -39.36 15.46
CA LEU A 620 -5.15 -39.56 15.44
C LEU A 620 -4.68 -40.72 16.32
N ALA A 621 -5.42 -41.10 17.36
CA ALA A 621 -5.11 -42.26 18.20
C ALA A 621 -5.04 -43.58 17.41
N ASN A 622 -5.67 -43.66 16.23
CA ASN A 622 -5.57 -44.82 15.34
C ASN A 622 -4.22 -44.88 14.59
N LEU A 623 -3.52 -43.75 14.48
CA LEU A 623 -2.30 -43.58 13.69
C LEU A 623 -1.06 -43.39 14.55
N VAL A 624 -1.18 -42.76 15.73
CA VAL A 624 -0.07 -42.47 16.66
C VAL A 624 -0.02 -43.52 17.76
N GLN A 625 1.14 -44.16 17.95
CA GLN A 625 1.31 -45.22 18.96
C GLN A 625 1.61 -44.67 20.38
N SER A 626 2.28 -43.52 20.48
CA SER A 626 2.70 -42.97 21.77
C SER A 626 1.59 -42.18 22.44
N GLN A 627 1.16 -42.63 23.63
CA GLN A 627 0.16 -41.92 24.42
C GLN A 627 0.63 -40.52 24.85
N ASN A 628 1.92 -40.36 25.17
CA ASN A 628 2.48 -39.06 25.52
C ASN A 628 2.36 -38.08 24.34
N CYS A 629 2.65 -38.55 23.13
CA CYS A 629 2.49 -37.75 21.92
C CYS A 629 1.02 -37.38 21.67
N LEU A 630 0.08 -38.31 21.86
CA LEU A 630 -1.36 -38.04 21.70
C LEU A 630 -1.88 -36.99 22.70
N ASN A 631 -1.40 -37.03 23.93
CA ASN A 631 -1.79 -36.06 24.95
C ASN A 631 -1.25 -34.66 24.62
N ASN A 632 -0.05 -34.59 24.01
CA ASN A 632 0.71 -33.36 23.75
C ASN A 632 0.94 -33.09 22.25
N LEU A 633 -0.03 -33.42 21.38
CA LEU A 633 0.14 -33.37 19.91
C LEU A 633 0.70 -32.07 19.38
N GLU A 634 0.31 -30.95 19.98
CA GLU A 634 0.75 -29.61 19.60
C GLU A 634 2.25 -29.38 19.81
N GLN A 635 2.96 -30.27 20.52
CA GLN A 635 4.40 -30.22 20.74
C GLN A 635 5.21 -31.07 19.75
N PHE A 636 4.55 -31.82 18.85
CA PHE A 636 5.22 -32.73 17.92
C PHE A 636 4.86 -32.46 16.46
N PHE A 637 5.79 -32.76 15.56
CA PHE A 637 5.50 -33.09 14.17
C PHE A 637 5.27 -34.61 14.06
N LEU A 638 4.31 -35.02 13.23
CA LEU A 638 3.99 -36.42 13.03
C LEU A 638 4.47 -36.84 11.63
N PHE A 639 5.50 -37.66 11.57
CA PHE A 639 6.06 -38.15 10.30
C PHE A 639 5.46 -39.50 9.95
N ASN A 640 5.06 -39.66 8.70
CA ASN A 640 4.59 -40.94 8.19
C ASN A 640 5.75 -41.95 8.15
N SER A 641 5.47 -43.18 8.56
CA SER A 641 6.41 -44.29 8.54
C SER A 641 5.89 -45.40 7.63
N ASP A 642 6.78 -46.26 7.14
CA ASP A 642 6.49 -47.24 6.08
C ASP A 642 5.36 -48.23 6.42
N ASN A 643 4.99 -48.36 7.70
CA ASN A 643 3.89 -49.21 8.17
C ASN A 643 2.53 -48.48 8.27
N GLY A 644 2.44 -47.23 7.79
CA GLY A 644 1.24 -46.40 7.87
C GLY A 644 0.94 -45.84 9.27
N LYS A 645 1.87 -45.96 10.22
CA LYS A 645 1.81 -45.30 11.53
C LYS A 645 2.59 -43.98 11.51
N LEU A 646 2.27 -43.12 12.47
CA LEU A 646 2.90 -41.82 12.62
C LEU A 646 3.93 -41.84 13.74
N THR A 647 5.15 -41.39 13.43
CA THR A 647 6.24 -41.20 14.38
C THR A 647 6.25 -39.76 14.87
N CYS A 648 6.33 -39.57 16.19
CA CYS A 648 6.33 -38.24 16.79
C CYS A 648 7.75 -37.69 16.92
N ILE A 649 7.97 -36.49 16.41
CA ILE A 649 9.24 -35.75 16.52
C ILE A 649 8.96 -34.42 17.23
N PRO A 650 9.62 -34.08 18.34
CA PRO A 650 9.42 -32.82 19.04
C PRO A 650 9.63 -31.61 18.11
N LYS A 651 8.81 -30.57 18.26
CA LYS A 651 8.93 -29.31 17.51
C LYS A 651 10.09 -28.44 18.01
N GLN A 652 10.43 -28.54 19.28
CA GLN A 652 11.60 -27.88 19.85
C GLN A 652 12.78 -28.84 19.83
N HIS A 653 13.92 -28.39 19.30
CA HIS A 653 15.18 -28.96 19.74
C HIS A 653 15.36 -28.55 21.19
N SER A 654 15.45 -29.51 22.11
CA SER A 654 16.13 -29.25 23.37
C SER A 654 17.52 -28.71 22.99
N GLU A 655 17.81 -27.46 23.34
CA GLU A 655 19.17 -26.94 23.36
C GLU A 655 19.94 -27.69 24.47
N GLU A 656 20.21 -28.97 24.23
CA GLU A 656 21.22 -29.76 24.92
C GLU A 656 22.25 -30.11 23.85
N ASN A 657 23.19 -29.18 23.62
CA ASN A 657 24.58 -29.42 23.22
C ASN A 657 25.37 -28.12 23.17
#